data_AF-K0I9N6-F1
#
_entry.id   AF-K0I9N6-F1
#
_cell.length_a   1.000
_cell.length_b   1.000
_cell.length_c   1.000
_cell.angle_alpha   90.00
_cell.angle_beta   90.00
_cell.angle_gamma   90.00
#
_symmetry.space_group_name_H-M   'P 1'
#
loop_
_entity.id
_entity.type
_entity.pdbx_description
1 polymer ?
#
loop_
_entity_poly.entity_id
_entity_poly.type
_entity_poly.pdbx_seq_one_letter_code
_entity_poly.pdbx_strand_id
1 'polypeptide(L)'
;MPRPKPQFRLADMQASARAHIDNKAWAEILALGRVPLTAIHKDDRKSAEVWLLRAKILGLYPPSIRSPYELATEVREEYEGALKELAGRIEALHTLQLEFDLYLDTLGWSIDDCAQAFRRLSRACMELTNVDWLRKLRGRALMLLRAQEGRRGEEMSAADQETLAALPDLTLALSEAYAAAEQGEALDEEGRALVTVLKLDLDLMMADPWDYGRVGDALLRLPCPSEGTLIALPKDESSGRAQLQLTPRAWAFMWMLGHTPGEGFADLLQRFSEPFACDACEGLRRVLCALSAVPADVDEHLSLAVRALMRFADADAHWFGEQLTMTLSDGVREIYVGMSGLHMTSVGDLLLRLYEHSSEDFTRRAELESLYRIFTASTQYSPLEDEDNGDQDMPGLGWLCEQSLSFQLAAAYVIQGVAGRMRLLLDAMHRATSAGVPMPQNYYSGDLSGEDLDEPEAWPVLDALEQLSAVREQMAEKTRRMWLEVVGDIFDALSKLGDKVRAQLLPLARDFGDDLLEKKHSFRLGYLEQVAGDPDDALHYYLIDLDTAENLPDVSVKNAKLLWARSEDLGQVQQFVDKLQEEMPTSSRSDVVQQLLTDAKARLATLNKRDQFERTAVSRWPSLTAPARKLLSVFASIKSYNGLAEVAEYAGMDLTWAGRHYDKLVELGMLLVTDKTFRINPHIAPLLERESQHAVIGRIVRSQGTSAVKQVFNSQREFTIYQVLVQLCPNHLVFPNCSLQSVMSFDRMKELVSEDDFGYYLRASVDIVVVSSTKYLPMLAIEVDSVWHDTERQQRNDNKKDRLFAAAGIPFMRLRPVGSPSENTIRAQVAEHVDELVRSLRADLPGYDQARGLLEDLSGVKT
;
A
#
# COMPACT_ATOMS: atom_id res chain seq x y z
N MET A 1 -4.24 -26.23 90.59
CA MET A 1 -4.44 -26.68 89.20
C MET A 1 -5.88 -26.38 88.80
N PRO A 2 -6.15 -25.54 87.78
CA PRO A 2 -7.52 -25.29 87.33
C PRO A 2 -8.04 -26.51 86.55
N ARG A 3 -9.30 -26.87 86.80
CA ARG A 3 -10.06 -27.95 86.13
C ARG A 3 -10.09 -27.73 84.60
N PRO A 4 -10.05 -28.79 83.77
CA PRO A 4 -10.31 -28.65 82.34
C PRO A 4 -11.74 -28.15 82.14
N LYS A 5 -11.87 -26.97 81.53
CA LYS A 5 -13.11 -26.36 81.05
C LYS A 5 -13.61 -27.10 79.78
N PRO A 6 -14.91 -26.98 79.44
CA PRO A 6 -15.68 -28.05 78.81
C PRO A 6 -15.16 -28.41 77.43
N GLN A 7 -14.98 -29.69 77.20
CA GLN A 7 -14.68 -30.23 75.89
C GLN A 7 -16.00 -30.27 75.10
N PHE A 8 -16.09 -29.59 73.96
CA PHE A 8 -17.30 -29.62 73.13
C PHE A 8 -17.66 -31.08 72.80
N ARG A 9 -18.93 -31.44 73.00
CA ARG A 9 -19.48 -32.71 72.52
C ARG A 9 -19.83 -32.54 71.05
N LEU A 10 -19.47 -33.50 70.21
CA LEU A 10 -19.72 -33.41 68.76
C LEU A 10 -21.22 -33.34 68.45
N ALA A 11 -22.06 -34.07 69.20
CA ALA A 11 -23.51 -34.05 69.02
C ALA A 11 -24.12 -32.65 69.22
N ASP A 12 -23.62 -31.88 70.20
CA ASP A 12 -24.11 -30.52 70.46
C ASP A 12 -23.69 -29.57 69.33
N MET A 13 -22.46 -29.71 68.83
CA MET A 13 -21.97 -28.95 67.67
C MET A 13 -22.78 -29.27 66.40
N GLN A 14 -23.12 -30.54 66.19
CA GLN A 14 -23.97 -30.98 65.07
C GLN A 14 -25.37 -30.40 65.15
N ALA A 15 -25.98 -30.38 66.33
CA ALA A 15 -27.28 -29.76 66.55
C ALA A 15 -27.24 -28.25 66.27
N SER A 16 -26.19 -27.56 66.74
CA SER A 16 -25.97 -26.13 66.46
C SER A 16 -25.79 -25.86 64.97
N ALA A 17 -24.96 -26.65 64.29
CA ALA A 17 -24.72 -26.52 62.86
C ALA A 17 -26.02 -26.67 62.04
N ARG A 18 -26.90 -27.60 62.40
CA ARG A 18 -28.19 -27.75 61.72
C ARG A 18 -29.03 -26.48 61.81
N ALA A 19 -29.14 -25.89 63.01
CA ALA A 19 -29.85 -24.64 63.20
C ALA A 19 -29.21 -23.47 62.42
N HIS A 20 -27.88 -23.42 62.31
CA HIS A 20 -27.19 -22.39 61.52
C HIS A 20 -27.37 -22.58 60.01
N ILE A 21 -27.36 -23.82 59.49
CA ILE A 21 -27.64 -24.13 58.08
C ILE A 21 -29.06 -23.69 57.72
N ASP A 22 -30.06 -24.05 58.54
CA ASP A 22 -31.46 -23.68 58.30
C ASP A 22 -31.66 -22.15 58.25
N ASN A 23 -30.87 -21.41 59.02
CA ASN A 23 -30.86 -19.94 59.04
C ASN A 23 -29.87 -19.30 58.05
N LYS A 24 -29.18 -20.09 57.22
CA LYS A 24 -28.13 -19.63 56.28
C LYS A 24 -27.01 -18.83 56.98
N ALA A 25 -26.70 -19.13 58.24
CA ALA A 25 -25.68 -18.47 59.04
C ALA A 25 -24.28 -19.08 58.78
N TRP A 26 -23.75 -18.93 57.57
CA TRP A 26 -22.52 -19.60 57.11
C TRP A 26 -21.26 -19.22 57.91
N ALA A 27 -21.17 -17.98 58.40
CA ALA A 27 -20.07 -17.55 59.27
C ALA A 27 -20.02 -18.35 60.60
N GLU A 28 -21.18 -18.71 61.14
CA GLU A 28 -21.27 -19.54 62.36
C GLU A 28 -20.90 -21.00 62.06
N ILE A 29 -21.26 -21.51 60.87
CA ILE A 29 -20.80 -22.83 60.38
C ILE A 29 -19.29 -22.87 60.23
N LEU A 30 -18.69 -21.82 59.66
CA LEU A 30 -17.24 -21.69 59.54
C LEU A 30 -16.57 -21.61 60.92
N ALA A 31 -17.15 -20.88 61.87
CA ALA A 31 -16.66 -20.81 63.24
C ALA A 31 -16.65 -22.19 63.91
N LEU A 32 -17.70 -23.00 63.72
CA LEU A 32 -17.73 -24.39 64.18
C LEU A 32 -16.66 -25.25 63.51
N GLY A 33 -16.45 -25.12 62.20
CA GLY A 33 -15.42 -25.85 61.45
C GLY A 33 -13.98 -25.48 61.81
N ARG A 34 -13.74 -24.29 62.36
CA ARG A 34 -12.43 -23.82 62.84
C ARG A 34 -12.12 -24.18 64.30
N VAL A 35 -13.03 -24.87 65.01
CA VAL A 35 -12.77 -25.34 66.38
C VAL A 35 -11.64 -26.36 66.37
N PRO A 36 -10.55 -26.16 67.14
CA PRO A 36 -9.44 -27.10 67.17
C PRO A 36 -9.86 -28.42 67.82
N LEU A 37 -9.38 -29.56 67.27
CA LEU A 37 -9.67 -30.90 67.80
C LEU A 37 -9.34 -31.08 69.29
N THR A 38 -8.36 -30.32 69.81
CA THR A 38 -7.98 -30.34 71.22
C THR A 38 -9.10 -29.83 72.15
N ALA A 39 -9.99 -28.97 71.63
CA ALA A 39 -11.17 -28.45 72.33
C ALA A 39 -12.37 -29.41 72.30
N ILE A 40 -12.31 -30.49 71.51
CA ILE A 40 -13.36 -31.52 71.42
C ILE A 40 -13.12 -32.64 72.43
N HIS A 41 -14.22 -33.21 72.93
CA HIS A 41 -14.18 -34.28 73.92
C HIS A 41 -13.41 -35.48 73.39
N LYS A 42 -12.50 -36.04 74.20
CA LYS A 42 -11.56 -37.07 73.76
C LYS A 42 -12.23 -38.25 73.03
N ASP A 43 -13.43 -38.64 73.48
CA ASP A 43 -14.21 -39.76 72.93
C ASP A 43 -14.81 -39.43 71.55
N ASP A 44 -15.00 -38.14 71.24
CA ASP A 44 -15.63 -37.67 70.01
C ASP A 44 -14.59 -37.20 68.96
N ARG A 45 -13.32 -37.01 69.37
CA ARG A 45 -12.27 -36.40 68.52
C ARG A 45 -12.14 -37.07 67.15
N LYS A 46 -12.05 -38.40 67.14
CA LYS A 46 -11.91 -39.17 65.88
C LYS A 46 -13.09 -38.93 64.93
N SER A 47 -14.31 -38.94 65.46
CA SER A 47 -15.52 -38.68 64.68
C SER A 47 -15.65 -37.22 64.26
N ALA A 48 -15.06 -36.30 65.02
CA ALA A 48 -15.11 -34.86 64.75
C ALA A 48 -14.15 -34.42 63.64
N GLU A 49 -13.06 -35.14 63.38
CA GLU A 49 -12.06 -34.79 62.36
C GLU A 49 -12.68 -34.53 60.99
N VAL A 50 -13.45 -35.49 60.48
CA VAL A 50 -14.14 -35.37 59.19
C VAL A 50 -15.26 -34.34 59.27
N TRP A 51 -16.03 -34.34 60.36
CA TRP A 51 -17.19 -33.45 60.48
C TRP A 51 -16.79 -31.97 60.52
N LEU A 52 -15.72 -31.62 61.24
CA LEU A 52 -15.19 -30.26 61.30
C LEU A 52 -14.71 -29.78 59.93
N LEU A 53 -14.01 -30.63 59.17
CA LEU A 53 -13.55 -30.29 57.82
C LEU A 53 -14.74 -30.05 56.89
N ARG A 54 -15.78 -30.88 56.95
CA ARG A 54 -17.01 -30.67 56.15
C ARG A 54 -17.74 -29.39 56.53
N ALA A 55 -17.85 -29.09 57.83
CA ALA A 55 -18.41 -27.82 58.30
C ALA A 55 -17.56 -26.62 57.83
N LYS A 56 -16.23 -26.75 57.88
CA LYS A 56 -15.29 -25.72 57.40
C LYS A 56 -15.45 -25.47 55.90
N ILE A 57 -15.51 -26.53 55.08
CA ILE A 57 -15.72 -26.46 53.63
C ILE A 57 -17.05 -25.75 53.32
N LEU A 58 -18.15 -26.17 53.95
CA LEU A 58 -19.47 -25.55 53.76
C LEU A 58 -19.52 -24.09 54.20
N GLY A 59 -18.80 -23.73 55.27
CA GLY A 59 -18.71 -22.36 55.76
C GLY A 59 -17.86 -21.44 54.88
N LEU A 60 -16.79 -21.97 54.27
CA LEU A 60 -15.93 -21.23 53.32
C LEU A 60 -16.58 -21.08 51.94
N TYR A 61 -17.29 -22.11 51.49
CA TYR A 61 -17.96 -22.15 50.19
C TYR A 61 -19.44 -22.54 50.35
N PRO A 62 -20.29 -21.60 50.80
CA PRO A 62 -21.71 -21.85 50.95
C PRO A 62 -22.44 -21.87 49.59
N PRO A 63 -23.65 -22.48 49.50
CA PRO A 63 -24.39 -22.64 48.25
C PRO A 63 -24.76 -21.35 47.48
N SER A 64 -24.58 -20.18 48.10
CA SER A 64 -24.80 -18.88 47.45
C SER A 64 -23.66 -18.44 46.53
N ILE A 65 -22.47 -19.02 46.68
CA ILE A 65 -21.28 -18.68 45.88
C ILE A 65 -21.28 -19.59 44.67
N ARG A 66 -21.16 -19.01 43.47
CA ARG A 66 -21.28 -19.79 42.23
C ARG A 66 -19.96 -20.38 41.78
N SER A 67 -18.86 -19.78 42.19
CA SER A 67 -17.51 -20.21 41.79
C SER A 67 -16.50 -19.99 42.92
N PRO A 68 -15.57 -20.93 43.17
CA PRO A 68 -14.47 -20.72 44.11
C PRO A 68 -13.59 -19.52 43.78
N TYR A 69 -13.59 -19.05 42.53
CA TYR A 69 -12.87 -17.84 42.10
C TYR A 69 -13.53 -16.53 42.56
N GLU A 70 -14.76 -16.57 43.07
CA GLU A 70 -15.41 -15.44 43.73
C GLU A 70 -14.91 -15.24 45.17
N LEU A 71 -14.19 -16.22 45.72
CA LEU A 71 -13.59 -16.13 47.06
C LEU A 71 -12.33 -15.26 47.02
N ALA A 72 -12.08 -14.54 48.12
CA ALA A 72 -10.77 -13.92 48.34
C ALA A 72 -9.67 -14.99 48.35
N THR A 73 -8.48 -14.67 47.85
CA THR A 73 -7.38 -15.62 47.65
C THR A 73 -7.09 -16.44 48.91
N GLU A 74 -7.04 -15.81 50.08
CA GLU A 74 -6.74 -16.48 51.36
C GLU A 74 -7.85 -17.44 51.79
N VAL A 75 -9.11 -17.10 51.46
CA VAL A 75 -10.29 -17.94 51.74
C VAL A 75 -10.31 -19.14 50.81
N ARG A 76 -9.95 -18.93 49.54
CA ARG A 76 -9.83 -20.00 48.55
C ARG A 76 -8.73 -21.00 48.93
N GLU A 77 -7.55 -20.51 49.32
CA GLU A 77 -6.45 -21.36 49.79
C GLU A 77 -6.84 -22.18 51.02
N GLU A 78 -7.55 -21.58 51.98
CA GLU A 78 -8.05 -22.29 53.16
C GLU A 78 -9.09 -23.36 52.79
N TYR A 79 -9.95 -23.07 51.80
CA TYR A 79 -10.98 -23.96 51.29
C TYR A 79 -10.37 -25.17 50.56
N GLU A 80 -9.46 -24.93 49.62
CA GLU A 80 -8.73 -25.98 48.90
C GLU A 80 -7.89 -26.83 49.86
N GLY A 81 -7.24 -26.19 50.85
CA GLY A 81 -6.52 -26.88 51.92
C GLY A 81 -7.42 -27.80 52.75
N ALA A 82 -8.63 -27.36 53.09
CA ALA A 82 -9.59 -28.17 53.83
C ALA A 82 -10.08 -29.38 53.01
N LEU A 83 -10.29 -29.22 51.69
CA LEU A 83 -10.63 -30.32 50.79
C LEU A 83 -9.49 -31.33 50.64
N LYS A 84 -8.25 -30.87 50.48
CA LYS A 84 -7.06 -31.74 50.42
C LYS A 84 -6.86 -32.51 51.73
N GLU A 85 -7.08 -31.87 52.87
CA GLU A 85 -7.02 -32.53 54.18
C GLU A 85 -8.13 -33.58 54.33
N LEU A 86 -9.36 -33.26 53.90
CA LEU A 86 -10.47 -34.22 53.90
C LEU A 86 -10.16 -35.44 53.03
N ALA A 87 -9.60 -35.24 51.84
CA ALA A 87 -9.20 -36.30 50.91
C ALA A 87 -8.06 -37.19 51.47
N GLY A 88 -7.17 -36.62 52.29
CA GLY A 88 -6.14 -37.39 53.00
C GLY A 88 -6.67 -38.25 54.14
N ARG A 89 -7.84 -37.91 54.71
CA ARG A 89 -8.45 -38.61 55.86
C ARG A 89 -9.48 -39.66 55.47
N ILE A 90 -10.08 -39.54 54.29
CA ILE A 90 -11.12 -40.46 53.81
C ILE A 90 -10.61 -41.21 52.59
N GLU A 91 -10.34 -42.50 52.75
CA GLU A 91 -9.81 -43.33 51.68
C GLU A 91 -10.78 -43.41 50.47
N ALA A 92 -12.07 -43.61 50.75
CA ALA A 92 -13.16 -43.68 49.78
C ALA A 92 -13.94 -42.34 49.73
N LEU A 93 -13.25 -41.24 49.41
CA LEU A 93 -13.84 -39.89 49.41
C LEU A 93 -15.09 -39.79 48.53
N HIS A 94 -15.17 -40.56 47.44
CA HIS A 94 -16.32 -40.62 46.53
C HIS A 94 -17.63 -41.04 47.21
N THR A 95 -17.59 -41.65 48.39
CA THR A 95 -18.80 -41.89 49.21
C THR A 95 -19.44 -40.59 49.72
N LEU A 96 -18.68 -39.48 49.74
CA LEU A 96 -19.13 -38.12 49.95
C LEU A 96 -19.16 -37.38 48.61
N GLN A 97 -20.17 -37.67 47.77
CA GLN A 97 -20.19 -37.27 46.36
C GLN A 97 -19.96 -35.76 46.14
N LEU A 98 -20.63 -34.90 46.91
CA LEU A 98 -20.49 -33.45 46.79
C LEU A 98 -19.06 -32.99 47.09
N GLU A 99 -18.47 -33.43 48.20
CA GLU A 99 -17.12 -33.07 48.59
C GLU A 99 -16.06 -33.70 47.65
N PHE A 100 -16.34 -34.86 47.08
CA PHE A 100 -15.49 -35.47 46.08
C PHE A 100 -15.45 -34.64 44.79
N ASP A 101 -16.61 -34.18 44.29
CA ASP A 101 -16.66 -33.29 43.13
C ASP A 101 -15.90 -31.99 43.38
N LEU A 102 -16.14 -31.35 44.53
CA LEU A 102 -15.42 -30.13 44.91
C LEU A 102 -13.91 -30.37 45.02
N TYR A 103 -13.49 -31.50 45.57
CA TYR A 103 -12.07 -31.86 45.64
C TYR A 103 -11.46 -32.05 44.25
N LEU A 104 -12.14 -32.73 43.33
CA LEU A 104 -11.67 -32.89 41.94
C LEU A 104 -11.49 -31.55 41.23
N ASP A 105 -12.33 -30.55 41.54
CA ASP A 105 -12.24 -29.21 40.97
C ASP A 105 -11.04 -28.41 41.54
N THR A 106 -10.48 -28.82 42.70
CA THR A 106 -9.21 -28.27 43.20
C THR A 106 -7.97 -28.81 42.47
N LEU A 107 -8.12 -29.89 41.71
CA LEU A 107 -7.03 -30.51 40.96
C LEU A 107 -6.94 -29.84 39.59
N GLY A 108 -5.80 -29.19 39.34
CA GLY A 108 -5.50 -28.54 38.08
C GLY A 108 -5.35 -29.52 36.92
N TRP A 109 -4.83 -29.03 35.79
CA TRP A 109 -4.58 -29.84 34.59
C TRP A 109 -3.10 -30.22 34.43
N SER A 110 -2.30 -30.11 35.50
CA SER A 110 -0.93 -30.64 35.52
C SER A 110 -0.95 -32.17 35.39
N ILE A 111 0.19 -32.77 34.99
CA ILE A 111 0.31 -34.23 34.86
C ILE A 111 0.05 -34.91 36.21
N ASP A 112 0.60 -34.37 37.31
CA ASP A 112 0.39 -34.90 38.66
C ASP A 112 -1.07 -34.79 39.12
N ASP A 113 -1.70 -33.62 38.94
CA ASP A 113 -3.10 -33.42 39.29
C ASP A 113 -4.02 -34.34 38.47
N CYS A 114 -3.76 -34.47 37.17
CA CYS A 114 -4.52 -35.38 36.30
C CYS A 114 -4.33 -36.84 36.72
N ALA A 115 -3.10 -37.26 37.04
CA ALA A 115 -2.82 -38.61 37.53
C ALA A 115 -3.52 -38.90 38.87
N GLN A 116 -3.50 -37.93 39.79
CA GLN A 116 -4.20 -38.03 41.07
C GLN A 116 -5.72 -38.14 40.88
N ALA A 117 -6.31 -37.25 40.07
CA ALA A 117 -7.72 -37.28 39.73
C ALA A 117 -8.11 -38.61 39.06
N PHE A 118 -7.31 -39.06 38.10
CA PHE A 118 -7.53 -40.31 37.36
C PHE A 118 -7.58 -41.53 38.28
N ARG A 119 -6.62 -41.69 39.21
CA ARG A 119 -6.60 -42.81 40.16
C ARG A 119 -7.85 -42.83 41.06
N ARG A 120 -8.25 -41.66 41.56
CA ARG A 120 -9.43 -41.51 42.43
C ARG A 120 -10.73 -41.79 41.66
N LEU A 121 -10.86 -41.21 40.47
CA LEU A 121 -12.03 -41.37 39.60
C LEU A 121 -12.16 -42.81 39.09
N SER A 122 -11.05 -43.48 38.75
CA SER A 122 -11.06 -44.88 38.31
C SER A 122 -11.70 -45.77 39.37
N ARG A 123 -11.27 -45.64 40.64
CA ARG A 123 -11.90 -46.37 41.76
C ARG A 123 -13.36 -45.97 41.96
N ALA A 124 -13.65 -44.67 41.95
CA ALA A 124 -15.01 -44.17 42.18
C ALA A 124 -16.02 -44.70 41.16
N CYS A 125 -15.65 -44.72 39.87
CA CYS A 125 -16.51 -45.17 38.78
C CYS A 125 -16.73 -46.70 38.78
N MET A 126 -15.81 -47.47 39.37
CA MET A 126 -15.99 -48.91 39.57
C MET A 126 -16.98 -49.23 40.70
N GLU A 127 -17.11 -48.35 41.70
CA GLU A 127 -17.95 -48.56 42.87
C GLU A 127 -19.33 -47.90 42.75
N LEU A 128 -19.44 -46.77 42.04
CA LEU A 128 -20.68 -46.01 41.87
C LEU A 128 -20.85 -45.55 40.42
N THR A 129 -22.02 -45.82 39.86
CA THR A 129 -22.40 -45.32 38.53
C THR A 129 -22.70 -43.82 38.60
N ASN A 130 -21.83 -43.00 38.00
CA ASN A 130 -22.02 -41.54 37.87
C ASN A 130 -21.45 -41.07 36.51
N VAL A 131 -22.34 -40.59 35.64
CA VAL A 131 -21.99 -40.18 34.27
C VAL A 131 -21.02 -38.99 34.21
N ASP A 132 -21.12 -38.05 35.14
CA ASP A 132 -20.22 -36.90 35.19
C ASP A 132 -18.81 -37.31 35.62
N TRP A 133 -18.71 -38.29 36.52
CA TRP A 133 -17.42 -38.85 36.90
C TRP A 133 -16.78 -39.64 35.76
N LEU A 134 -17.56 -40.36 34.94
CA LEU A 134 -17.05 -41.02 33.74
C LEU A 134 -16.49 -40.01 32.74
N ARG A 135 -17.17 -38.88 32.53
CA ARG A 135 -16.68 -37.78 31.67
C ARG A 135 -15.40 -37.16 32.23
N LYS A 136 -15.37 -36.86 33.54
CA LYS A 136 -14.16 -36.35 34.23
C LYS A 136 -13.01 -37.35 34.10
N LEU A 137 -13.26 -38.64 34.33
CA LEU A 137 -12.27 -39.72 34.21
C LEU A 137 -11.68 -39.77 32.79
N ARG A 138 -12.55 -39.78 31.77
CA ARG A 138 -12.16 -39.73 30.36
C ARG A 138 -11.29 -38.51 30.06
N GLY A 139 -11.73 -37.31 30.45
CA GLY A 139 -10.97 -36.07 30.21
C GLY A 139 -9.57 -36.10 30.82
N ARG A 140 -9.42 -36.62 32.06
CA ARG A 140 -8.10 -36.80 32.68
C ARG A 140 -7.27 -37.85 31.94
N ALA A 141 -7.87 -38.97 31.55
CA ALA A 141 -7.19 -40.03 30.81
C ALA A 141 -6.66 -39.54 29.46
N LEU A 142 -7.47 -38.80 28.70
CA LEU A 142 -7.08 -38.25 27.40
C LEU A 142 -5.92 -37.26 27.51
N MET A 143 -5.91 -36.42 28.55
CA MET A 143 -4.78 -35.51 28.80
C MET A 143 -3.49 -36.29 29.09
N LEU A 144 -3.57 -37.35 29.90
CA LEU A 144 -2.43 -38.20 30.23
C LEU A 144 -1.94 -39.02 29.02
N LEU A 145 -2.85 -39.53 28.19
CA LEU A 145 -2.50 -40.24 26.95
C LEU A 145 -1.76 -39.33 25.96
N ARG A 146 -2.25 -38.10 25.74
CA ARG A 146 -1.54 -37.10 24.91
C ARG A 146 -0.15 -36.79 25.47
N ALA A 147 0.00 -36.74 26.80
CA ALA A 147 1.30 -36.53 27.42
C ALA A 147 2.25 -37.73 27.23
N GLN A 148 1.74 -38.96 27.17
CA GLN A 148 2.52 -40.18 26.88
C GLN A 148 2.97 -40.26 25.42
N GLU A 149 2.11 -39.83 24.48
CA GLU A 149 2.41 -39.80 23.04
C GLU A 149 3.44 -38.71 22.68
N GLY A 150 3.54 -37.67 23.52
CA GLY A 150 4.55 -36.63 23.47
C GLY A 150 4.22 -35.48 22.50
N ARG A 151 4.37 -34.24 22.97
CA ARG A 151 4.61 -33.10 22.08
C ARG A 151 6.08 -33.16 21.65
N ARG A 152 6.36 -33.39 20.37
CA ARG A 152 7.72 -33.17 19.84
C ARG A 152 8.14 -31.73 20.14
N GLY A 153 9.02 -31.51 21.12
CA GLY A 153 9.69 -30.23 21.34
C GLY A 153 9.62 -29.62 22.75
N GLU A 154 8.72 -30.04 23.63
CA GLU A 154 8.69 -29.55 25.03
C GLU A 154 9.45 -30.52 25.96
N GLU A 155 10.49 -30.04 26.67
CA GLU A 155 11.21 -30.85 27.66
C GLU A 155 10.31 -31.14 28.87
N MET A 156 9.79 -32.37 28.97
CA MET A 156 9.07 -32.84 30.16
C MET A 156 9.98 -32.93 31.39
N SER A 157 9.48 -32.53 32.56
CA SER A 157 10.23 -32.66 33.81
C SER A 157 10.45 -34.14 34.18
N ALA A 158 11.54 -34.43 34.90
CA ALA A 158 11.81 -35.79 35.38
C ALA A 158 10.70 -36.33 36.31
N ALA A 159 10.07 -35.43 37.08
CA ALA A 159 8.95 -35.77 37.95
C ALA A 159 7.69 -36.16 37.14
N ASP A 160 7.41 -35.46 36.04
CA ASP A 160 6.28 -35.80 35.17
C ASP A 160 6.49 -37.14 34.46
N GLN A 161 7.72 -37.42 34.02
CA GLN A 161 8.08 -38.72 33.43
C GLN A 161 7.89 -39.87 34.42
N GLU A 162 8.33 -39.69 35.68
CA GLU A 162 8.13 -40.68 36.74
C GLU A 162 6.63 -40.90 37.03
N THR A 163 5.86 -39.81 37.10
CA THR A 163 4.40 -39.87 37.30
C THR A 163 3.71 -40.63 36.17
N LEU A 164 4.04 -40.35 34.91
CA LEU A 164 3.45 -41.04 33.76
C LEU A 164 3.84 -42.52 33.71
N ALA A 165 5.09 -42.85 34.03
CA ALA A 165 5.56 -44.24 34.07
C ALA A 165 4.90 -45.06 35.19
N ALA A 166 4.45 -44.39 36.25
CA ALA A 166 3.75 -45.01 37.38
C ALA A 166 2.22 -45.14 37.20
N LEU A 167 1.67 -44.71 36.05
CA LEU A 167 0.25 -44.86 35.76
C LEU A 167 -0.09 -46.30 35.35
N PRO A 168 -1.28 -46.80 35.73
CA PRO A 168 -1.80 -48.04 35.16
C PRO A 168 -2.16 -47.84 33.68
N ASP A 169 -2.48 -48.93 32.99
CA ASP A 169 -3.03 -48.85 31.63
C ASP A 169 -4.33 -48.02 31.63
N LEU A 170 -4.24 -46.84 31.01
CA LEU A 170 -5.31 -45.85 31.00
C LEU A 170 -6.53 -46.35 30.21
N THR A 171 -6.28 -47.05 29.10
CA THR A 171 -7.35 -47.58 28.23
C THR A 171 -8.10 -48.72 28.90
N LEU A 172 -7.37 -49.61 29.59
CA LEU A 172 -7.97 -50.68 30.37
C LEU A 172 -8.85 -50.14 31.50
N ALA A 173 -8.35 -49.17 32.26
CA ALA A 173 -9.11 -48.58 33.36
C ALA A 173 -10.39 -47.85 32.89
N LEU A 174 -10.35 -47.18 31.73
CA LEU A 174 -11.56 -46.63 31.10
C LEU A 174 -12.54 -47.73 30.71
N SER A 175 -12.06 -48.79 30.04
CA SER A 175 -12.89 -49.93 29.64
C SER A 175 -13.57 -50.58 30.84
N GLU A 176 -12.85 -50.79 31.94
CA GLU A 176 -13.38 -51.36 33.18
C GLU A 176 -14.45 -50.45 33.79
N ALA A 177 -14.21 -49.14 33.87
CA ALA A 177 -15.15 -48.16 34.39
C ALA A 177 -16.45 -48.10 33.55
N TYR A 178 -16.34 -48.15 32.22
CA TYR A 178 -17.51 -48.16 31.34
C TYR A 178 -18.31 -49.46 31.46
N ALA A 179 -17.64 -50.61 31.58
CA ALA A 179 -18.29 -51.89 31.82
C ALA A 179 -18.99 -51.95 33.18
N ALA A 180 -18.38 -51.39 34.23
CA ALA A 180 -19.00 -51.29 35.56
C ALA A 180 -20.26 -50.40 35.53
N ALA A 181 -20.19 -49.27 34.82
CA ALA A 181 -21.33 -48.38 34.65
C ALA A 181 -22.50 -49.05 33.90
N GLU A 182 -22.21 -49.80 32.84
CA GLU A 182 -23.21 -50.54 32.04
C GLU A 182 -23.93 -51.64 32.84
N GLN A 183 -23.23 -52.27 33.79
CA GLN A 183 -23.79 -53.29 34.69
C GLN A 183 -24.59 -52.68 35.85
N GLY A 184 -24.44 -51.39 36.12
CA GLY A 184 -25.17 -50.69 37.17
C GLY A 184 -26.63 -50.40 36.80
N GLU A 185 -27.55 -50.56 37.77
CA GLU A 185 -28.99 -50.33 37.54
C GLU A 185 -29.41 -48.85 37.50
N ALA A 186 -28.45 -47.91 37.62
CA ALA A 186 -28.72 -46.49 37.86
C ALA A 186 -28.72 -45.58 36.62
N LEU A 187 -28.42 -46.10 35.41
CA LEU A 187 -28.43 -45.30 34.19
C LEU A 187 -29.85 -45.15 33.62
N ASP A 188 -30.21 -43.94 33.24
CA ASP A 188 -31.34 -43.68 32.34
C ASP A 188 -30.96 -44.00 30.87
N GLU A 189 -31.86 -43.73 29.93
CA GLU A 189 -31.60 -44.01 28.52
C GLU A 189 -30.44 -43.17 27.95
N GLU A 190 -30.37 -41.90 28.33
CA GLU A 190 -29.30 -40.98 27.93
C GLU A 190 -27.95 -41.45 28.47
N GLY A 191 -27.88 -41.84 29.75
CA GLY A 191 -26.68 -42.39 30.36
C GLY A 191 -26.21 -43.69 29.71
N ARG A 192 -27.13 -44.58 29.31
CA ARG A 192 -26.78 -45.79 28.54
C ARG A 192 -26.24 -45.46 27.16
N ALA A 193 -26.85 -44.48 26.47
CA ALA A 193 -26.37 -44.01 25.18
C ALA A 193 -24.96 -43.42 25.31
N LEU A 194 -24.72 -42.57 26.32
CA LEU A 194 -23.40 -42.02 26.62
C LEU A 194 -22.36 -43.14 26.85
N VAL A 195 -22.62 -44.10 27.73
CA VAL A 195 -21.67 -45.19 28.00
C VAL A 195 -21.37 -45.99 26.73
N THR A 196 -22.37 -46.23 25.88
CA THR A 196 -22.17 -46.89 24.58
C THR A 196 -21.26 -46.07 23.66
N VAL A 197 -21.48 -44.74 23.60
CA VAL A 197 -20.65 -43.82 22.83
C VAL A 197 -19.21 -43.79 23.35
N LEU A 198 -19.01 -43.73 24.67
CA LEU A 198 -17.67 -43.73 25.27
C LEU A 198 -16.90 -45.03 25.04
N LYS A 199 -17.60 -46.18 25.02
CA LYS A 199 -16.98 -47.48 24.67
C LYS A 199 -16.53 -47.50 23.22
N LEU A 200 -17.37 -47.03 22.30
CA LEU A 200 -17.01 -46.95 20.88
C LEU A 200 -15.86 -45.96 20.65
N ASP A 201 -15.89 -44.81 21.31
CA ASP A 201 -14.78 -43.84 21.29
C ASP A 201 -13.45 -44.46 21.73
N LEU A 202 -13.48 -45.25 22.81
CA LEU A 202 -12.31 -46.01 23.26
C LEU A 202 -11.89 -47.09 22.25
N ASP A 203 -12.83 -47.81 21.64
CA ASP A 203 -12.54 -48.78 20.58
C ASP A 203 -11.87 -48.11 19.38
N LEU A 204 -12.29 -46.90 18.99
CA LEU A 204 -11.64 -46.10 17.94
C LEU A 204 -10.19 -45.77 18.30
N MET A 205 -9.94 -45.33 19.54
CA MET A 205 -8.59 -45.01 20.01
C MET A 205 -7.65 -46.23 20.03
N MET A 206 -8.19 -47.42 20.26
CA MET A 206 -7.43 -48.68 20.30
C MET A 206 -7.40 -49.41 18.95
N ALA A 207 -8.08 -48.90 17.92
CA ALA A 207 -8.22 -49.58 16.65
C ALA A 207 -6.91 -49.57 15.86
N ASP A 208 -6.57 -50.72 15.27
CA ASP A 208 -5.51 -50.78 14.26
C ASP A 208 -5.95 -50.05 12.97
N PRO A 209 -5.02 -49.40 12.24
CA PRO A 209 -5.34 -48.64 11.03
C PRO A 209 -6.06 -49.43 9.92
N TRP A 210 -5.92 -50.75 9.86
CA TRP A 210 -6.59 -51.62 8.88
C TRP A 210 -7.98 -52.11 9.32
N ASP A 211 -8.34 -51.93 10.59
CA ASP A 211 -9.63 -52.34 11.17
C ASP A 211 -10.70 -51.23 11.12
N TYR A 212 -10.36 -50.08 10.52
CA TYR A 212 -11.18 -48.87 10.51
C TYR A 212 -12.62 -49.11 10.01
N GLY A 213 -12.81 -49.99 9.02
CA GLY A 213 -14.13 -50.32 8.48
C GLY A 213 -15.02 -51.03 9.50
N ARG A 214 -14.48 -52.01 10.25
CA ARG A 214 -15.21 -52.75 11.29
C ARG A 214 -15.69 -51.81 12.41
N VAL A 215 -14.82 -50.89 12.82
CA VAL A 215 -15.09 -49.93 13.88
C VAL A 215 -16.10 -48.88 13.42
N GLY A 216 -15.93 -48.35 12.20
CA GLY A 216 -16.90 -47.42 11.63
C GLY A 216 -18.29 -48.06 11.39
N ASP A 217 -18.36 -49.35 11.06
CA ASP A 217 -19.62 -50.10 10.98
C ASP A 217 -20.34 -50.16 12.34
N ALA A 218 -19.61 -50.19 13.45
CA ALA A 218 -20.19 -50.18 14.79
C ALA A 218 -20.82 -48.82 15.10
N LEU A 219 -20.19 -47.71 14.70
CA LEU A 219 -20.77 -46.37 14.82
C LEU A 219 -22.08 -46.22 14.06
N LEU A 220 -22.19 -46.82 12.86
CA LEU A 220 -23.41 -46.77 12.05
C LEU A 220 -24.58 -47.59 12.62
N ARG A 221 -24.34 -48.46 13.61
CA ARG A 221 -25.40 -49.19 14.32
C ARG A 221 -26.02 -48.37 15.46
N LEU A 222 -25.39 -47.27 15.85
CA LEU A 222 -25.95 -46.37 16.84
C LEU A 222 -27.25 -45.72 16.30
N PRO A 223 -28.24 -45.45 17.16
CA PRO A 223 -29.44 -44.73 16.79
C PRO A 223 -29.12 -43.34 16.22
N CYS A 224 -29.29 -43.19 14.91
CA CYS A 224 -28.98 -41.95 14.18
C CYS A 224 -30.28 -41.28 13.69
N PRO A 225 -30.48 -39.98 13.95
CA PRO A 225 -31.56 -39.23 13.32
C PRO A 225 -31.33 -39.13 11.81
N SER A 226 -32.42 -38.95 11.03
CA SER A 226 -32.27 -38.63 9.61
C SER A 226 -31.82 -37.18 9.44
N GLU A 227 -30.99 -36.92 8.44
CA GLU A 227 -30.46 -35.58 8.14
C GLU A 227 -31.59 -34.59 7.86
N GLY A 228 -32.64 -35.04 7.16
CA GLY A 228 -33.85 -34.24 6.93
C GLY A 228 -34.60 -33.88 8.22
N THR A 229 -34.60 -34.76 9.23
CA THR A 229 -35.15 -34.46 10.56
C THR A 229 -34.34 -33.37 11.24
N LEU A 230 -33.02 -33.44 11.18
CA LEU A 230 -32.12 -32.46 11.80
C LEU A 230 -32.24 -31.07 11.17
N ILE A 231 -32.27 -31.01 9.84
CA ILE A 231 -32.47 -29.77 9.09
C ILE A 231 -33.81 -29.11 9.45
N ALA A 232 -34.83 -29.91 9.78
CA ALA A 232 -36.17 -29.43 10.15
C ALA A 232 -36.30 -29.01 11.62
N LEU A 233 -35.31 -29.28 12.49
CA LEU A 233 -35.35 -28.85 13.88
C LEU A 233 -35.29 -27.31 13.97
N PRO A 234 -36.03 -26.68 14.91
CA PRO A 234 -35.94 -25.24 15.11
C PRO A 234 -34.49 -24.86 15.45
N LYS A 235 -33.93 -23.91 14.71
CA LYS A 235 -32.61 -23.35 15.03
C LYS A 235 -32.76 -22.50 16.29
N ASP A 236 -32.02 -22.83 17.33
CA ASP A 236 -31.93 -21.97 18.51
C ASP A 236 -30.99 -20.80 18.24
N GLU A 237 -31.53 -19.75 17.62
CA GLU A 237 -30.81 -18.50 17.33
C GLU A 237 -30.29 -17.80 18.61
N SER A 238 -30.79 -18.17 19.80
CA SER A 238 -30.36 -17.56 21.07
C SER A 238 -29.01 -18.09 21.57
N SER A 239 -28.59 -19.27 21.10
CA SER A 239 -27.32 -19.89 21.50
C SER A 239 -26.11 -19.33 20.76
N GLY A 240 -26.30 -18.67 19.61
CA GLY A 240 -25.22 -18.16 18.75
C GLY A 240 -24.28 -19.23 18.19
N ARG A 241 -24.54 -20.53 18.43
CA ARG A 241 -23.66 -21.65 18.07
C ARG A 241 -23.98 -22.19 16.67
N ALA A 242 -22.91 -22.57 15.98
CA ALA A 242 -22.91 -23.39 14.76
C ALA A 242 -23.80 -24.62 14.86
N GLN A 243 -24.27 -25.13 13.72
CA GLN A 243 -24.85 -26.48 13.62
C GLN A 243 -23.72 -27.52 13.73
N LEU A 244 -23.15 -27.66 14.92
CA LEU A 244 -22.19 -28.71 15.29
C LEU A 244 -22.90 -30.05 15.55
N GLN A 245 -24.00 -30.32 14.85
CA GLN A 245 -24.86 -31.50 15.03
C GLN A 245 -24.16 -32.75 14.48
N LEU A 246 -23.09 -33.18 15.16
CA LEU A 246 -22.39 -34.40 14.85
C LEU A 246 -23.30 -35.58 15.16
N THR A 247 -23.65 -36.36 14.14
CA THR A 247 -24.42 -37.60 14.28
C THR A 247 -23.49 -38.82 14.30
N PRO A 248 -23.96 -40.00 14.75
CA PRO A 248 -23.17 -41.23 14.60
C PRO A 248 -22.73 -41.50 13.15
N ARG A 249 -23.57 -41.16 12.17
CA ARG A 249 -23.24 -41.26 10.74
C ARG A 249 -22.11 -40.31 10.34
N ALA A 250 -22.17 -39.06 10.80
CA ALA A 250 -21.14 -38.05 10.56
C ALA A 250 -19.81 -38.42 11.24
N TRP A 251 -19.85 -38.92 12.47
CA TRP A 251 -18.66 -39.41 13.18
C TRP A 251 -18.03 -40.61 12.47
N ALA A 252 -18.86 -41.57 12.01
CA ALA A 252 -18.40 -42.69 11.20
C ALA A 252 -17.73 -42.24 9.89
N PHE A 253 -18.29 -41.23 9.23
CA PHE A 253 -17.70 -40.65 8.02
C PHE A 253 -16.33 -40.03 8.28
N MET A 254 -16.20 -39.20 9.32
CA MET A 254 -14.92 -38.59 9.72
C MET A 254 -13.84 -39.65 10.01
N TRP A 255 -14.21 -40.67 10.79
CA TRP A 255 -13.33 -41.79 11.11
C TRP A 255 -12.89 -42.56 9.87
N MET A 256 -13.83 -42.97 9.01
CA MET A 256 -13.53 -43.72 7.81
C MET A 256 -12.72 -42.90 6.80
N LEU A 257 -12.99 -41.60 6.67
CA LEU A 257 -12.24 -40.72 5.77
C LEU A 257 -10.76 -40.61 6.20
N GLY A 258 -10.50 -40.52 7.50
CA GLY A 258 -9.13 -40.47 8.04
C GLY A 258 -8.29 -41.71 7.72
N HIS A 259 -8.93 -42.86 7.48
CA HIS A 259 -8.25 -44.16 7.33
C HIS A 259 -8.37 -44.79 5.94
N THR A 260 -9.39 -44.40 5.15
CA THR A 260 -9.60 -44.94 3.79
C THR A 260 -8.44 -44.52 2.88
N PRO A 261 -7.80 -45.45 2.15
CA PRO A 261 -6.77 -45.10 1.17
C PRO A 261 -7.39 -44.30 0.01
N GLY A 262 -6.62 -43.43 -0.66
CA GLY A 262 -7.15 -42.56 -1.72
C GLY A 262 -7.90 -43.29 -2.84
N GLU A 263 -7.46 -44.49 -3.22
CA GLU A 263 -8.15 -45.34 -4.21
C GLU A 263 -9.58 -45.73 -3.80
N GLY A 264 -9.88 -45.73 -2.49
CA GLY A 264 -11.18 -46.09 -1.92
C GLY A 264 -12.13 -44.91 -1.69
N PHE A 265 -11.75 -43.68 -2.07
CA PHE A 265 -12.60 -42.49 -1.85
C PHE A 265 -13.92 -42.53 -2.62
N ALA A 266 -13.96 -43.12 -3.81
CA ALA A 266 -15.19 -43.29 -4.57
C ALA A 266 -16.19 -44.22 -3.85
N ASP A 267 -15.70 -45.34 -3.30
CA ASP A 267 -16.51 -46.28 -2.52
C ASP A 267 -17.00 -45.64 -1.21
N LEU A 268 -16.14 -44.86 -0.56
CA LEU A 268 -16.52 -44.09 0.63
C LEU A 268 -17.62 -43.07 0.32
N LEU A 269 -17.52 -42.35 -0.81
CA LEU A 269 -18.54 -41.40 -1.24
C LEU A 269 -19.86 -42.10 -1.59
N GLN A 270 -19.81 -43.28 -2.23
CA GLN A 270 -21.02 -44.07 -2.49
C GLN A 270 -21.72 -44.48 -1.18
N ARG A 271 -20.93 -44.87 -0.18
CA ARG A 271 -21.39 -45.23 1.16
C ARG A 271 -22.02 -44.04 1.91
N PHE A 272 -21.46 -42.85 1.73
CA PHE A 272 -21.96 -41.60 2.34
C PHE A 272 -22.46 -40.62 1.28
N SER A 273 -23.38 -41.08 0.42
CA SER A 273 -23.85 -40.30 -0.74
C SER A 273 -24.82 -39.17 -0.37
N GLU A 274 -25.57 -39.31 0.72
CA GLU A 274 -26.50 -38.28 1.21
C GLU A 274 -25.77 -37.12 1.91
N PRO A 275 -26.28 -35.88 1.82
CA PRO A 275 -25.72 -34.73 2.54
C PRO A 275 -25.67 -34.93 4.06
N PHE A 276 -24.82 -34.14 4.74
CA PHE A 276 -24.82 -34.05 6.20
C PHE A 276 -25.47 -32.74 6.68
N ALA A 277 -26.16 -32.78 7.82
CA ALA A 277 -26.58 -31.58 8.55
C ALA A 277 -25.39 -30.86 9.24
N CYS A 278 -24.30 -31.59 9.48
CA CYS A 278 -23.05 -31.06 10.02
C CYS A 278 -22.22 -30.40 8.91
N ASP A 279 -21.94 -29.10 9.05
CA ASP A 279 -21.19 -28.31 8.06
C ASP A 279 -19.75 -28.82 7.83
N ALA A 280 -19.04 -29.31 8.86
CA ALA A 280 -17.71 -29.90 8.71
C ALA A 280 -17.74 -31.14 7.79
N CYS A 281 -18.67 -32.06 8.08
CA CYS A 281 -18.80 -33.31 7.34
C CYS A 281 -19.32 -33.07 5.92
N GLU A 282 -20.28 -32.16 5.74
CA GLU A 282 -20.77 -31.80 4.41
C GLU A 282 -19.67 -31.12 3.58
N GLY A 283 -18.86 -30.25 4.19
CA GLY A 283 -17.71 -29.63 3.56
C GLY A 283 -16.72 -30.67 3.01
N LEU A 284 -16.26 -31.58 3.87
CA LEU A 284 -15.35 -32.66 3.48
C LEU A 284 -15.97 -33.61 2.43
N ARG A 285 -17.26 -33.97 2.58
CA ARG A 285 -17.98 -34.78 1.61
C ARG A 285 -18.07 -34.08 0.24
N ARG A 286 -18.24 -32.76 0.21
CA ARG A 286 -18.25 -31.96 -1.02
C ARG A 286 -16.89 -31.89 -1.69
N VAL A 287 -15.79 -31.83 -0.93
CA VAL A 287 -14.44 -31.97 -1.49
C VAL A 287 -14.28 -33.36 -2.13
N LEU A 288 -14.71 -34.44 -1.45
CA LEU A 288 -14.71 -35.79 -2.04
C LEU A 288 -15.55 -35.87 -3.33
N CYS A 289 -16.71 -35.22 -3.36
CA CYS A 289 -17.52 -35.11 -4.57
C CYS A 289 -16.73 -34.41 -5.69
N ALA A 290 -16.06 -33.29 -5.40
CA ALA A 290 -15.26 -32.56 -6.38
C ALA A 290 -14.12 -33.42 -6.95
N LEU A 291 -13.42 -34.19 -6.10
CA LEU A 291 -12.36 -35.10 -6.54
C LEU A 291 -12.87 -36.25 -7.42
N SER A 292 -14.13 -36.64 -7.26
CA SER A 292 -14.77 -37.73 -8.02
C SER A 292 -15.63 -37.23 -9.20
N ALA A 293 -15.77 -35.91 -9.35
CA ALA A 293 -16.67 -35.29 -10.32
C ALA A 293 -16.05 -35.23 -11.72
N VAL A 294 -16.91 -35.14 -12.73
CA VAL A 294 -16.47 -34.73 -14.07
C VAL A 294 -16.05 -33.24 -14.04
N PRO A 295 -15.12 -32.79 -14.89
CA PRO A 295 -14.58 -31.42 -14.84
C PRO A 295 -15.62 -30.28 -14.83
N ALA A 296 -16.80 -30.51 -15.42
CA ALA A 296 -17.88 -29.52 -15.46
C ALA A 296 -18.53 -29.24 -14.09
N ASP A 297 -18.46 -30.20 -13.15
CA ASP A 297 -19.18 -30.14 -11.87
C ASP A 297 -18.23 -29.85 -10.68
N VAL A 298 -16.91 -29.83 -10.92
CA VAL A 298 -15.87 -29.62 -9.88
C VAL A 298 -16.09 -28.30 -9.14
N ASP A 299 -16.30 -27.21 -9.87
CA ASP A 299 -16.44 -25.87 -9.30
C ASP A 299 -17.68 -25.74 -8.42
N GLU A 300 -18.80 -26.38 -8.80
CA GLU A 300 -20.03 -26.39 -7.98
C GLU A 300 -19.78 -27.09 -6.65
N HIS A 301 -19.17 -28.28 -6.69
CA HIS A 301 -18.89 -29.05 -5.48
C HIS A 301 -17.90 -28.35 -4.57
N LEU A 302 -16.80 -27.82 -5.11
CA LEU A 302 -15.78 -27.14 -4.31
C LEU A 302 -16.30 -25.82 -3.73
N SER A 303 -17.13 -25.06 -4.47
CA SER A 303 -17.78 -23.85 -3.95
C SER A 303 -18.69 -24.14 -2.75
N LEU A 304 -19.48 -25.22 -2.83
CA LEU A 304 -20.30 -25.68 -1.71
C LEU A 304 -19.46 -26.17 -0.53
N ALA A 305 -18.32 -26.82 -0.80
CA ALA A 305 -17.39 -27.25 0.23
C ALA A 305 -16.84 -26.06 1.02
N VAL A 306 -16.31 -25.03 0.34
CA VAL A 306 -15.76 -23.83 0.97
C VAL A 306 -16.80 -23.15 1.86
N ARG A 307 -18.04 -23.01 1.38
CA ARG A 307 -19.12 -22.38 2.17
C ARG A 307 -19.47 -23.19 3.43
N ALA A 308 -19.57 -24.51 3.32
CA ALA A 308 -19.86 -25.36 4.47
C ALA A 308 -18.72 -25.33 5.49
N LEU A 309 -17.47 -25.51 5.04
CA LEU A 309 -16.28 -25.46 5.89
C LEU A 309 -16.17 -24.12 6.61
N MET A 310 -16.41 -23.00 5.92
CA MET A 310 -16.31 -21.70 6.56
C MET A 310 -17.43 -21.43 7.57
N ARG A 311 -18.65 -21.92 7.34
CA ARG A 311 -19.71 -21.88 8.37
C ARG A 311 -19.34 -22.71 9.60
N PHE A 312 -18.67 -23.84 9.41
CA PHE A 312 -18.18 -24.65 10.52
C PHE A 312 -17.08 -23.93 11.30
N ALA A 313 -16.08 -23.40 10.61
CA ALA A 313 -14.99 -22.70 11.26
C ALA A 313 -15.46 -21.40 11.95
N ASP A 314 -16.53 -20.76 11.44
CA ASP A 314 -17.15 -19.59 12.05
C ASP A 314 -17.75 -19.93 13.43
N ALA A 315 -17.89 -21.21 13.81
CA ALA A 315 -18.89 -21.58 14.80
C ALA A 315 -18.40 -22.40 15.99
N ASP A 316 -17.42 -21.85 16.70
CA ASP A 316 -16.82 -22.48 17.87
C ASP A 316 -16.31 -23.89 17.57
N ALA A 317 -15.58 -24.06 16.45
CA ALA A 317 -14.98 -25.33 16.03
C ALA A 317 -14.20 -26.07 17.13
N HIS A 318 -13.73 -25.34 18.15
CA HIS A 318 -13.06 -25.84 19.35
C HIS A 318 -13.92 -26.79 20.21
N TRP A 319 -15.25 -26.67 20.14
CA TRP A 319 -16.19 -27.56 20.86
C TRP A 319 -16.71 -28.70 19.98
N PHE A 320 -16.16 -28.88 18.77
CA PHE A 320 -16.64 -29.91 17.86
C PHE A 320 -16.38 -31.32 18.41
N GLY A 321 -17.42 -32.15 18.41
CA GLY A 321 -17.38 -33.49 18.96
C GLY A 321 -17.62 -33.58 20.46
N GLU A 322 -17.85 -32.49 21.19
CA GLU A 322 -18.26 -32.54 22.61
C GLU A 322 -19.70 -33.03 22.83
N GLN A 323 -20.51 -32.99 21.77
CA GLN A 323 -21.89 -33.42 21.75
C GLN A 323 -22.09 -34.40 20.59
N LEU A 324 -22.92 -35.42 20.79
CA LEU A 324 -23.35 -36.32 19.72
C LEU A 324 -24.88 -36.33 19.64
N THR A 325 -25.43 -35.97 18.48
CA THR A 325 -26.87 -35.92 18.24
C THR A 325 -27.39 -37.31 17.86
N MET A 326 -28.24 -37.89 18.72
CA MET A 326 -28.75 -39.26 18.59
C MET A 326 -30.27 -39.31 18.68
N THR A 327 -30.86 -40.41 18.21
CA THR A 327 -32.30 -40.69 18.40
C THR A 327 -32.49 -41.59 19.61
N LEU A 328 -33.14 -41.07 20.67
CA LEU A 328 -33.58 -41.85 21.83
C LEU A 328 -35.09 -42.12 21.75
N SER A 329 -35.64 -42.88 22.69
CA SER A 329 -37.06 -43.26 22.71
C SER A 329 -38.02 -42.07 22.79
N ASP A 330 -37.58 -40.95 23.37
CA ASP A 330 -38.35 -39.72 23.55
C ASP A 330 -38.03 -38.62 22.52
N GLY A 331 -37.24 -38.96 21.49
CA GLY A 331 -36.93 -38.09 20.34
C GLY A 331 -35.43 -37.88 20.11
N VAL A 332 -35.11 -36.85 19.32
CA VAL A 332 -33.72 -36.45 19.08
C VAL A 332 -33.16 -35.76 20.33
N ARG A 333 -31.95 -36.16 20.75
CA ARG A 333 -31.23 -35.63 21.92
C ARG A 333 -29.77 -35.37 21.57
N GLU A 334 -29.18 -34.37 22.20
CA GLU A 334 -27.73 -34.13 22.18
C GLU A 334 -27.11 -34.75 23.42
N ILE A 335 -26.19 -35.70 23.21
CA ILE A 335 -25.50 -36.41 24.28
C ILE A 335 -24.17 -35.72 24.55
N TYR A 336 -24.02 -35.10 25.72
CA TYR A 336 -22.76 -34.47 26.10
C TYR A 336 -21.70 -35.52 26.45
N VAL A 337 -20.58 -35.53 25.73
CA VAL A 337 -19.49 -36.49 25.93
C VAL A 337 -18.31 -35.92 26.73
N GLY A 338 -18.18 -34.58 26.82
CA GLY A 338 -17.16 -33.89 27.61
C GLY A 338 -16.15 -33.05 26.80
N MET A 339 -15.37 -32.21 27.50
CA MET A 339 -14.57 -31.11 26.94
C MET A 339 -13.40 -31.47 25.99
N SER A 340 -13.16 -32.76 25.76
CA SER A 340 -12.06 -33.24 24.89
C SER A 340 -12.57 -33.74 23.54
N GLY A 341 -13.87 -33.59 23.28
CA GLY A 341 -14.54 -34.08 22.08
C GLY A 341 -14.47 -35.60 21.94
N LEU A 342 -15.07 -36.15 20.88
CA LEU A 342 -14.91 -37.53 20.44
C LEU A 342 -13.61 -37.70 19.64
N HIS A 343 -13.06 -38.91 19.63
CA HIS A 343 -11.88 -39.26 18.85
C HIS A 343 -12.22 -39.27 17.36
N MET A 344 -11.63 -38.33 16.63
CA MET A 344 -11.70 -38.22 15.18
C MET A 344 -10.53 -37.38 14.66
N THR A 345 -10.14 -37.59 13.40
CA THR A 345 -9.16 -36.75 12.72
C THR A 345 -9.69 -35.31 12.58
N SER A 346 -8.83 -34.31 12.76
CA SER A 346 -9.24 -32.91 12.63
C SER A 346 -9.68 -32.59 11.19
N VAL A 347 -10.56 -31.61 11.02
CA VAL A 347 -11.02 -31.20 9.69
C VAL A 347 -9.84 -30.71 8.84
N GLY A 348 -8.89 -29.98 9.44
CA GLY A 348 -7.68 -29.53 8.76
C GLY A 348 -6.81 -30.69 8.24
N ASP A 349 -6.57 -31.71 9.07
CA ASP A 349 -5.81 -32.90 8.66
C ASP A 349 -6.54 -33.72 7.58
N LEU A 350 -7.88 -33.78 7.63
CA LEU A 350 -8.67 -34.43 6.58
C LEU A 350 -8.62 -33.65 5.27
N LEU A 351 -8.63 -32.31 5.31
CA LEU A 351 -8.42 -31.49 4.11
C LEU A 351 -7.02 -31.67 3.53
N LEU A 352 -5.98 -31.69 4.37
CA LEU A 352 -4.61 -32.01 3.95
C LEU A 352 -4.57 -33.37 3.25
N ARG A 353 -5.16 -34.39 3.88
CA ARG A 353 -5.22 -35.75 3.31
C ARG A 353 -5.91 -35.76 1.95
N LEU A 354 -7.02 -35.04 1.79
CA LEU A 354 -7.74 -34.92 0.52
C LEU A 354 -6.91 -34.21 -0.54
N TYR A 355 -6.15 -33.17 -0.16
CA TYR A 355 -5.19 -32.51 -1.04
C TYR A 355 -4.07 -33.45 -1.49
N GLU A 356 -3.41 -34.14 -0.54
CA GLU A 356 -2.30 -35.06 -0.82
C GLU A 356 -2.70 -36.20 -1.77
N HIS A 357 -3.94 -36.70 -1.64
CA HIS A 357 -4.48 -37.77 -2.48
C HIS A 357 -5.20 -37.27 -3.73
N SER A 358 -5.32 -35.96 -3.94
CA SER A 358 -5.83 -35.43 -5.21
C SER A 358 -4.84 -35.74 -6.34
N SER A 359 -5.31 -35.86 -7.58
CA SER A 359 -4.43 -36.04 -8.74
C SER A 359 -3.62 -34.77 -9.00
N GLU A 360 -2.41 -34.89 -9.57
CA GLU A 360 -1.68 -33.71 -10.08
C GLU A 360 -2.44 -33.01 -11.21
N ASP A 361 -3.24 -33.76 -11.97
CA ASP A 361 -4.10 -33.24 -13.05
C ASP A 361 -5.44 -32.67 -12.55
N PHE A 362 -5.68 -32.65 -11.24
CA PHE A 362 -6.93 -32.10 -10.69
C PHE A 362 -7.00 -30.58 -10.93
N THR A 363 -8.04 -30.13 -11.62
CA THR A 363 -8.15 -28.75 -12.13
C THR A 363 -8.16 -27.67 -11.07
N ARG A 364 -8.53 -28.02 -9.82
CA ARG A 364 -8.60 -27.11 -8.67
C ARG A 364 -7.62 -27.49 -7.56
N ARG A 365 -6.49 -28.10 -7.92
CA ARG A 365 -5.49 -28.57 -6.94
C ARG A 365 -4.90 -27.43 -6.11
N ALA A 366 -4.58 -26.30 -6.73
CA ALA A 366 -4.03 -25.12 -6.05
C ALA A 366 -5.06 -24.51 -5.07
N GLU A 367 -6.32 -24.41 -5.49
CA GLU A 367 -7.42 -23.97 -4.63
C GLU A 367 -7.62 -24.92 -3.44
N LEU A 368 -7.46 -26.23 -3.63
CA LEU A 368 -7.56 -27.20 -2.54
C LEU A 368 -6.40 -27.07 -1.54
N GLU A 369 -5.18 -26.78 -2.03
CA GLU A 369 -4.01 -26.49 -1.20
C GLU A 369 -4.22 -25.23 -0.35
N SER A 370 -4.57 -24.11 -0.98
CA SER A 370 -4.86 -22.86 -0.26
C SER A 370 -6.03 -22.98 0.71
N LEU A 371 -7.08 -23.74 0.34
CA LEU A 371 -8.22 -24.02 1.22
C LEU A 371 -7.77 -24.71 2.50
N TYR A 372 -7.00 -25.80 2.39
CA TYR A 372 -6.47 -26.53 3.55
C TYR A 372 -5.61 -25.61 4.43
N ARG A 373 -4.67 -24.86 3.83
CA ARG A 373 -3.71 -24.01 4.57
C ARG A 373 -4.43 -22.91 5.35
N ILE A 374 -5.28 -22.14 4.68
CA ILE A 374 -6.02 -21.03 5.31
C ILE A 374 -7.02 -21.53 6.35
N PHE A 375 -7.75 -22.62 6.05
CA PHE A 375 -8.70 -23.20 7.00
C PHE A 375 -7.98 -23.66 8.29
N THR A 376 -6.85 -24.35 8.16
CA THR A 376 -6.09 -24.86 9.31
C THR A 376 -5.50 -23.71 10.13
N ALA A 377 -4.87 -22.74 9.47
CA ALA A 377 -4.30 -21.56 10.11
C ALA A 377 -5.36 -20.74 10.86
N SER A 378 -6.52 -20.50 10.23
CA SER A 378 -7.57 -19.65 10.80
C SER A 378 -8.28 -20.30 11.98
N THR A 379 -8.50 -21.61 11.94
CA THR A 379 -9.10 -22.35 13.05
C THR A 379 -8.15 -22.50 14.25
N GLN A 380 -6.84 -22.38 14.04
CA GLN A 380 -5.82 -22.41 15.08
C GLN A 380 -5.40 -21.03 15.60
N TYR A 381 -5.98 -19.94 15.05
CA TYR A 381 -5.57 -18.57 15.29
C TYR A 381 -4.06 -18.33 15.10
N SER A 382 -3.47 -19.00 14.10
CA SER A 382 -2.04 -18.92 13.81
C SER A 382 -1.82 -18.35 12.41
N PRO A 383 -0.95 -17.33 12.25
CA PRO A 383 -0.53 -16.87 10.93
C PRO A 383 0.27 -17.95 10.18
N LEU A 384 0.31 -17.83 8.85
CA LEU A 384 1.13 -18.66 7.96
C LEU A 384 2.55 -18.10 7.86
N GLU A 385 3.51 -18.69 8.57
CA GLU A 385 4.88 -18.17 8.66
C GLU A 385 5.71 -18.27 7.36
N ASP A 386 5.23 -19.00 6.35
CA ASP A 386 5.94 -19.30 5.11
C ASP A 386 5.53 -18.45 3.89
N GLU A 387 4.69 -17.42 4.08
CA GLU A 387 4.08 -16.60 3.02
C GLU A 387 4.55 -15.14 3.05
N ASP A 388 5.85 -14.89 2.92
CA ASP A 388 6.45 -13.55 3.04
C ASP A 388 5.78 -12.47 2.16
N ASN A 389 5.28 -12.82 0.96
CA ASN A 389 4.60 -11.88 0.05
C ASN A 389 3.06 -11.99 0.09
N GLY A 390 2.52 -12.60 1.14
CA GLY A 390 1.09 -12.68 1.42
C GLY A 390 0.29 -13.43 0.37
N ASP A 391 -0.69 -12.75 -0.23
CA ASP A 391 -1.63 -13.35 -1.18
C ASP A 391 -0.99 -13.72 -2.53
N GLN A 392 0.19 -13.17 -2.83
CA GLN A 392 0.92 -13.44 -4.09
C GLN A 392 1.50 -14.86 -4.15
N ASP A 393 1.83 -15.43 -2.99
CA ASP A 393 2.42 -16.75 -2.85
C ASP A 393 1.34 -17.87 -2.75
N MET A 394 0.05 -17.49 -2.79
CA MET A 394 -1.10 -18.40 -2.67
C MET A 394 -1.90 -18.58 -3.99
N PRO A 395 -1.50 -19.50 -4.88
CA PRO A 395 -2.23 -19.76 -6.12
C PRO A 395 -3.64 -20.31 -5.85
N GLY A 396 -4.65 -19.79 -6.55
CA GLY A 396 -6.05 -20.21 -6.38
C GLY A 396 -6.81 -19.44 -5.28
N LEU A 397 -6.13 -18.62 -4.48
CA LEU A 397 -6.74 -17.79 -3.43
C LEU A 397 -7.88 -16.91 -3.96
N GLY A 398 -7.67 -16.25 -5.10
CA GLY A 398 -8.70 -15.38 -5.70
C GLY A 398 -10.03 -16.09 -5.95
N TRP A 399 -10.00 -17.31 -6.49
CA TRP A 399 -11.21 -18.10 -6.76
C TRP A 399 -11.92 -18.49 -5.46
N LEU A 400 -11.18 -18.90 -4.42
CA LEU A 400 -11.74 -19.26 -3.11
C LEU A 400 -12.40 -18.06 -2.43
N CYS A 401 -11.74 -16.90 -2.49
CA CYS A 401 -12.25 -15.63 -2.00
C CYS A 401 -13.59 -15.26 -2.65
N GLU A 402 -13.77 -15.50 -3.95
CA GLU A 402 -15.05 -15.34 -4.67
C GLU A 402 -16.16 -16.27 -4.14
N GLN A 403 -15.83 -17.47 -3.64
CA GLN A 403 -16.84 -18.42 -3.19
C GLN A 403 -17.43 -18.08 -1.81
N SER A 404 -16.65 -17.42 -0.93
CA SER A 404 -17.03 -17.17 0.46
C SER A 404 -16.36 -15.92 1.05
N LEU A 405 -17.19 -14.99 1.57
CA LEU A 405 -16.71 -13.82 2.34
C LEU A 405 -15.99 -14.24 3.62
N SER A 406 -16.48 -15.27 4.32
CA SER A 406 -15.83 -15.80 5.53
C SER A 406 -14.44 -16.35 5.20
N PHE A 407 -14.28 -17.01 4.04
CA PHE A 407 -12.96 -17.50 3.60
C PHE A 407 -12.00 -16.34 3.34
N GLN A 408 -12.46 -15.29 2.65
CA GLN A 408 -11.62 -14.14 2.37
C GLN A 408 -11.17 -13.41 3.65
N LEU A 409 -12.03 -13.31 4.66
CA LEU A 409 -11.65 -12.74 5.96
C LEU A 409 -10.69 -13.63 6.73
N ALA A 410 -10.90 -14.95 6.71
CA ALA A 410 -9.96 -15.91 7.28
C ALA A 410 -8.58 -15.80 6.61
N ALA A 411 -8.55 -15.63 5.28
CA ALA A 411 -7.32 -15.38 4.54
C ALA A 411 -6.66 -14.06 4.98
N ALA A 412 -7.41 -12.95 5.00
CA ALA A 412 -6.92 -11.63 5.43
C ALA A 412 -6.36 -11.63 6.87
N TYR A 413 -6.78 -12.58 7.71
CA TYR A 413 -6.29 -12.72 9.07
C TYR A 413 -4.99 -13.52 9.16
N VAL A 414 -4.82 -14.58 8.36
CA VAL A 414 -3.72 -15.55 8.55
C VAL A 414 -2.55 -15.37 7.59
N ILE A 415 -2.74 -14.81 6.40
CA ILE A 415 -1.62 -14.58 5.47
C ILE A 415 -0.65 -13.54 6.06
N GLN A 416 0.62 -13.60 5.68
CA GLN A 416 1.57 -12.54 5.99
C GLN A 416 1.53 -11.44 4.92
N GLY A 417 2.32 -10.39 5.09
CA GLY A 417 2.30 -9.23 4.20
C GLY A 417 1.12 -8.28 4.47
N VAL A 418 1.45 -7.08 4.95
CA VAL A 418 0.44 -6.06 5.29
C VAL A 418 -0.42 -5.66 4.08
N ALA A 419 0.17 -5.59 2.88
CA ALA A 419 -0.53 -5.20 1.66
C ALA A 419 -1.64 -6.18 1.26
N GLY A 420 -1.32 -7.48 1.27
CA GLY A 420 -2.27 -8.54 0.94
C GLY A 420 -3.42 -8.58 1.93
N ARG A 421 -3.12 -8.46 3.23
CA ARG A 421 -4.15 -8.40 4.28
C ARG A 421 -5.07 -7.19 4.13
N MET A 422 -4.51 -5.99 3.90
CA MET A 422 -5.28 -4.77 3.64
C MET A 422 -6.17 -4.92 2.41
N ARG A 423 -5.61 -5.38 1.29
CA ARG A 423 -6.35 -5.58 0.04
C ARG A 423 -7.50 -6.56 0.20
N LEU A 424 -7.26 -7.74 0.78
CA LEU A 424 -8.30 -8.75 1.01
C LEU A 424 -9.39 -8.25 1.95
N LEU A 425 -9.05 -7.46 2.98
CA LEU A 425 -10.05 -6.87 3.87
C LEU A 425 -10.93 -5.85 3.14
N LEU A 426 -10.31 -4.91 2.41
CA LEU A 426 -10.99 -3.88 1.62
C LEU A 426 -11.91 -4.50 0.56
N ASP A 427 -11.42 -5.49 -0.18
CA ASP A 427 -12.19 -6.23 -1.18
C ASP A 427 -13.38 -6.97 -0.54
N ALA A 428 -13.23 -7.49 0.68
CA ALA A 428 -14.32 -8.17 1.39
C ALA A 428 -15.41 -7.16 1.77
N MET A 429 -15.02 -6.00 2.31
CA MET A 429 -15.94 -4.92 2.65
C MET A 429 -16.67 -4.37 1.42
N HIS A 430 -15.96 -4.15 0.31
CA HIS A 430 -16.53 -3.69 -0.94
C HIS A 430 -17.57 -4.68 -1.48
N ARG A 431 -17.25 -5.98 -1.52
CA ARG A 431 -18.17 -7.02 -2.00
C ARG A 431 -19.39 -7.20 -1.10
N ALA A 432 -19.20 -7.23 0.22
CA ALA A 432 -20.29 -7.33 1.17
C ALA A 432 -21.26 -6.14 1.04
N THR A 433 -20.70 -4.93 0.93
CA THR A 433 -21.47 -3.69 0.75
C THR A 433 -22.22 -3.69 -0.57
N SER A 434 -21.53 -3.99 -1.68
CA SER A 434 -22.14 -4.04 -3.02
C SER A 434 -23.25 -5.08 -3.14
N ALA A 435 -23.11 -6.22 -2.45
CA ALA A 435 -24.11 -7.28 -2.44
C ALA A 435 -25.24 -7.05 -1.43
N GLY A 436 -25.12 -6.07 -0.52
CA GLY A 436 -26.05 -5.87 0.58
C GLY A 436 -26.08 -7.03 1.59
N VAL A 437 -24.97 -7.77 1.72
CA VAL A 437 -24.83 -8.93 2.61
C VAL A 437 -24.05 -8.51 3.86
N PRO A 438 -24.48 -8.91 5.08
CA PRO A 438 -23.75 -8.56 6.29
C PRO A 438 -22.37 -9.22 6.33
N MET A 439 -21.37 -8.49 6.86
CA MET A 439 -20.05 -9.06 7.09
C MET A 439 -20.08 -10.22 8.10
N PRO A 440 -19.32 -11.31 7.88
CA PRO A 440 -19.06 -12.33 8.90
C PRO A 440 -18.40 -11.75 10.15
N GLN A 441 -18.54 -12.41 11.31
CA GLN A 441 -18.18 -11.83 12.61
C GLN A 441 -16.83 -12.33 13.17
N ASN A 442 -16.35 -13.51 12.77
CA ASN A 442 -15.44 -14.30 13.62
C ASN A 442 -13.98 -14.37 13.16
N TYR A 443 -13.58 -13.68 12.09
CA TYR A 443 -12.25 -13.90 11.52
C TYR A 443 -11.28 -12.74 11.53
N TYR A 444 -11.73 -11.50 11.58
CA TYR A 444 -10.79 -10.38 11.52
C TYR A 444 -10.69 -9.68 12.87
N SER A 445 -9.68 -10.05 13.65
CA SER A 445 -9.17 -9.29 14.80
C SER A 445 -7.76 -8.74 14.53
N GLY A 446 -7.34 -8.73 13.26
CA GLY A 446 -5.97 -8.44 12.85
C GLY A 446 -5.58 -6.99 13.10
N ASP A 447 -4.46 -6.79 13.76
CA ASP A 447 -3.80 -5.49 13.88
C ASP A 447 -3.05 -5.19 12.58
N LEU A 448 -3.26 -4.00 12.02
CA LEU A 448 -2.51 -3.48 10.87
C LEU A 448 -1.54 -2.38 11.30
N SER A 449 -1.50 -2.06 12.60
CA SER A 449 -0.69 -0.98 13.13
C SER A 449 0.79 -1.34 13.11
N GLY A 450 1.62 -0.34 12.79
CA GLY A 450 3.08 -0.45 12.89
C GLY A 450 3.78 -1.24 11.80
N GLU A 451 3.06 -1.79 10.83
CA GLU A 451 3.64 -2.47 9.67
C GLU A 451 3.84 -1.50 8.49
N ASP A 452 5.03 -1.54 7.89
CA ASP A 452 5.40 -0.67 6.77
C ASP A 452 5.04 -1.33 5.43
N LEU A 453 4.53 -0.52 4.51
CA LEU A 453 4.24 -0.90 3.11
C LEU A 453 5.40 -0.48 2.21
N ASP A 454 5.71 -1.28 1.20
CA ASP A 454 6.58 -0.82 0.11
C ASP A 454 5.76 -0.13 -1.01
N GLU A 455 6.41 0.78 -1.74
CA GLU A 455 5.73 1.58 -2.77
C GLU A 455 5.06 0.76 -3.90
N PRO A 456 5.60 -0.37 -4.37
CA PRO A 456 4.89 -1.24 -5.33
C PRO A 456 3.63 -1.90 -4.76
N GLU A 457 3.61 -2.16 -3.45
CA GLU A 457 2.51 -2.85 -2.77
C GLU A 457 1.33 -1.93 -2.45
N ALA A 458 1.57 -0.61 -2.46
CA ALA A 458 0.56 0.39 -2.20
C ALA A 458 -0.52 0.46 -3.29
N TRP A 459 -0.19 0.16 -4.56
CA TRP A 459 -1.12 0.34 -5.68
C TRP A 459 -2.35 -0.58 -5.59
N PRO A 460 -2.22 -1.90 -5.35
CA PRO A 460 -3.39 -2.76 -5.15
C PRO A 460 -4.26 -2.34 -3.96
N VAL A 461 -3.66 -1.82 -2.89
CA VAL A 461 -4.39 -1.34 -1.71
C VAL A 461 -5.17 -0.06 -2.04
N LEU A 462 -4.56 0.88 -2.78
CA LEU A 462 -5.24 2.09 -3.26
C LEU A 462 -6.41 1.76 -4.18
N ASP A 463 -6.24 0.81 -5.11
CA ASP A 463 -7.30 0.38 -6.02
C ASP A 463 -8.48 -0.22 -5.24
N ALA A 464 -8.21 -1.07 -4.23
CA ALA A 464 -9.25 -1.63 -3.37
C ALA A 464 -9.95 -0.57 -2.52
N LEU A 465 -9.20 0.43 -2.03
CA LEU A 465 -9.73 1.56 -1.26
C LEU A 465 -10.62 2.47 -2.12
N GLU A 466 -10.26 2.70 -3.39
CA GLU A 466 -11.07 3.44 -4.36
C GLU A 466 -12.41 2.73 -4.64
N GLN A 467 -12.38 1.40 -4.81
CA GLN A 467 -13.60 0.61 -4.95
C GLN A 467 -14.49 0.68 -3.71
N LEU A 468 -13.90 0.64 -2.51
CA LEU A 468 -14.66 0.78 -1.27
C LEU A 468 -15.26 2.18 -1.12
N SER A 469 -14.52 3.24 -1.47
CA SER A 469 -15.00 4.63 -1.44
C SER A 469 -16.28 4.78 -2.27
N ALA A 470 -16.31 4.18 -3.48
CA ALA A 470 -17.45 4.25 -4.39
C ALA A 470 -18.77 3.69 -3.82
N VAL A 471 -18.69 2.81 -2.80
CA VAL A 471 -19.85 2.19 -2.15
C VAL A 471 -20.00 2.57 -0.67
N ARG A 472 -19.19 3.51 -0.17
CA ARG A 472 -19.12 3.89 1.25
C ARG A 472 -20.48 4.23 1.87
N GLU A 473 -21.32 4.98 1.15
CA GLU A 473 -22.65 5.38 1.62
C GLU A 473 -23.65 4.22 1.76
N GLN A 474 -23.36 3.06 1.16
CA GLN A 474 -24.19 1.85 1.23
C GLN A 474 -23.75 0.91 2.35
N MET A 475 -22.65 1.23 3.04
CA MET A 475 -22.03 0.36 4.02
C MET A 475 -22.96 0.13 5.22
N ALA A 476 -23.35 -1.13 5.44
CA ALA A 476 -24.15 -1.51 6.59
C ALA A 476 -23.39 -1.27 7.91
N GLU A 477 -24.11 -0.99 8.99
CA GLU A 477 -23.55 -0.69 10.33
C GLU A 477 -22.48 -1.69 10.79
N LYS A 478 -22.69 -2.99 10.54
CA LYS A 478 -21.71 -4.03 10.90
C LYS A 478 -20.39 -3.89 10.12
N THR A 479 -20.47 -3.64 8.81
CA THR A 479 -19.30 -3.43 7.95
C THR A 479 -18.60 -2.13 8.34
N ARG A 480 -19.36 -1.06 8.61
CA ARG A 480 -18.83 0.23 9.06
C ARG A 480 -18.03 0.11 10.34
N ARG A 481 -18.52 -0.65 11.32
CA ARG A 481 -17.80 -0.89 12.57
C ARG A 481 -16.43 -1.51 12.34
N MET A 482 -16.36 -2.53 11.47
CA MET A 482 -15.10 -3.18 11.11
C MET A 482 -14.17 -2.22 10.34
N TRP A 483 -14.71 -1.46 9.37
CA TRP A 483 -13.94 -0.44 8.63
C TRP A 483 -13.31 0.59 9.58
N LEU A 484 -14.10 1.07 10.53
CA LEU A 484 -13.70 2.01 11.56
C LEU A 484 -12.59 1.50 12.49
N GLU A 485 -12.36 0.18 12.58
CA GLU A 485 -11.26 -0.39 13.37
C GLU A 485 -9.92 -0.32 12.62
N VAL A 486 -9.93 -0.27 11.28
CA VAL A 486 -8.73 -0.41 10.45
C VAL A 486 -8.39 0.82 9.59
N VAL A 487 -9.36 1.72 9.38
CA VAL A 487 -9.18 2.90 8.50
C VAL A 487 -7.96 3.73 8.88
N GLY A 488 -7.72 3.91 10.19
CA GLY A 488 -6.59 4.66 10.72
C GLY A 488 -5.24 4.08 10.29
N ASP A 489 -5.08 2.77 10.45
CA ASP A 489 -3.84 2.06 10.16
C ASP A 489 -3.53 2.03 8.66
N ILE A 490 -4.56 1.81 7.84
CA ILE A 490 -4.44 1.81 6.36
C ILE A 490 -3.97 3.19 5.87
N PHE A 491 -4.61 4.26 6.33
CA PHE A 491 -4.21 5.61 5.94
C PHE A 491 -2.85 6.01 6.53
N ASP A 492 -2.50 5.54 7.74
CA ASP A 492 -1.17 5.74 8.32
C ASP A 492 -0.08 5.14 7.43
N ALA A 493 -0.22 3.86 7.08
CA ALA A 493 0.76 3.12 6.28
C ALA A 493 0.95 3.76 4.90
N LEU A 494 -0.15 4.07 4.19
CA LEU A 494 -0.08 4.68 2.85
C LEU A 494 0.46 6.12 2.87
N SER A 495 0.18 6.89 3.94
CA SER A 495 0.61 8.30 4.04
C SER A 495 2.13 8.48 4.17
N LYS A 496 2.86 7.44 4.61
CA LYS A 496 4.33 7.48 4.78
C LYS A 496 5.09 7.33 3.47
N LEU A 497 4.41 6.95 2.39
CA LEU A 497 5.00 6.62 1.09
C LEU A 497 5.27 7.85 0.21
N GLY A 498 5.76 7.60 -1.00
CA GLY A 498 6.19 8.61 -1.96
C GLY A 498 5.09 9.57 -2.43
N ASP A 499 5.49 10.68 -3.06
CA ASP A 499 4.59 11.75 -3.53
C ASP A 499 3.45 11.24 -4.43
N LYS A 500 3.71 10.24 -5.27
CA LYS A 500 2.70 9.69 -6.19
C LYS A 500 1.59 8.96 -5.43
N VAL A 501 1.94 8.13 -4.46
CA VAL A 501 0.99 7.41 -3.60
C VAL A 501 0.13 8.42 -2.83
N ARG A 502 0.77 9.44 -2.23
CA ARG A 502 0.06 10.48 -1.46
C ARG A 502 -0.89 11.31 -2.32
N ALA A 503 -0.52 11.60 -3.56
CA ALA A 503 -1.38 12.31 -4.50
C ALA A 503 -2.65 11.50 -4.85
N GLN A 504 -2.56 10.17 -4.95
CA GLN A 504 -3.73 9.31 -5.19
C GLN A 504 -4.53 9.01 -3.91
N LEU A 505 -3.86 8.98 -2.75
CA LEU A 505 -4.51 8.78 -1.45
C LEU A 505 -5.36 9.98 -1.02
N LEU A 506 -4.97 11.20 -1.38
CA LEU A 506 -5.61 12.43 -0.89
C LEU A 506 -7.13 12.51 -1.20
N PRO A 507 -7.60 12.26 -2.44
CA PRO A 507 -9.05 12.20 -2.72
C PRO A 507 -9.79 11.18 -1.86
N LEU A 508 -9.20 9.99 -1.66
CA LEU A 508 -9.78 8.94 -0.82
C LEU A 508 -9.84 9.37 0.66
N ALA A 509 -8.81 10.10 1.13
CA ALA A 509 -8.79 10.65 2.48
C ALA A 509 -9.94 11.65 2.70
N ARG A 510 -10.29 12.43 1.68
CA ARG A 510 -11.42 13.36 1.71
C ARG A 510 -12.75 12.61 1.71
N ASP A 511 -12.90 11.58 0.88
CA ASP A 511 -14.11 10.76 0.83
C ASP A 511 -14.38 10.05 2.17
N PHE A 512 -13.34 9.55 2.84
CA PHE A 512 -13.41 8.92 4.16
C PHE A 512 -13.17 9.89 5.33
N GLY A 513 -13.21 11.20 5.09
CA GLY A 513 -12.84 12.22 6.08
C GLY A 513 -13.60 12.12 7.40
N ASP A 514 -14.91 11.90 7.34
CA ASP A 514 -15.75 11.74 8.54
C ASP A 514 -15.35 10.51 9.37
N ASP A 515 -15.01 9.40 8.71
CA ASP A 515 -14.63 8.16 9.38
C ASP A 515 -13.24 8.29 10.05
N LEU A 516 -12.30 8.97 9.39
CA LEU A 516 -10.98 9.31 9.95
C LEU A 516 -11.10 10.27 11.15
N LEU A 517 -11.97 11.27 11.07
CA LEU A 517 -12.23 12.21 12.17
C LEU A 517 -12.90 11.53 13.37
N GLU A 518 -13.87 10.64 13.13
CA GLU A 518 -14.49 9.83 14.19
C GLU A 518 -13.44 9.03 14.98
N LYS A 519 -12.40 8.56 14.27
CA LYS A 519 -11.27 7.82 14.84
C LYS A 519 -10.09 8.68 15.25
N LYS A 520 -10.26 10.00 15.34
CA LYS A 520 -9.24 10.97 15.80
C LYS A 520 -7.96 10.95 14.94
N HIS A 521 -8.07 10.69 13.64
CA HIS A 521 -6.95 10.74 12.68
C HIS A 521 -6.87 12.10 11.94
N SER A 522 -7.29 13.19 12.58
CA SER A 522 -7.18 14.56 12.05
C SER A 522 -5.75 14.92 11.63
N PHE A 523 -4.73 14.51 12.39
CA PHE A 523 -3.34 14.73 11.99
C PHE A 523 -3.01 14.16 10.59
N ARG A 524 -3.51 12.96 10.27
CA ARG A 524 -3.22 12.29 8.99
C ARG A 524 -3.85 13.04 7.81
N LEU A 525 -5.08 13.51 7.97
CA LEU A 525 -5.73 14.40 7.01
C LEU A 525 -4.92 15.69 6.81
N GLY A 526 -4.51 16.34 7.90
CA GLY A 526 -3.70 17.56 7.83
C GLY A 526 -2.34 17.35 7.15
N TYR A 527 -1.70 16.21 7.42
CA TYR A 527 -0.45 15.83 6.78
C TYR A 527 -0.58 15.61 5.28
N LEU A 528 -1.62 14.89 4.83
CA LEU A 528 -1.87 14.64 3.42
C LEU A 528 -2.18 15.94 2.66
N GLU A 529 -3.01 16.81 3.23
CA GLU A 529 -3.27 18.14 2.66
C GLU A 529 -2.00 18.99 2.58
N GLN A 530 -1.13 18.94 3.60
CA GLN A 530 0.13 19.69 3.59
C GLN A 530 1.07 19.25 2.46
N VAL A 531 1.17 17.95 2.19
CA VAL A 531 2.19 17.39 1.26
C VAL A 531 1.68 17.21 -0.16
N ALA A 532 0.37 17.06 -0.36
CA ALA A 532 -0.23 16.78 -1.66
C ALA A 532 -1.44 17.66 -2.02
N GLY A 533 -1.97 18.44 -1.08
CA GLY A 533 -3.27 19.12 -1.20
C GLY A 533 -3.22 20.61 -0.91
N ASP A 534 -4.24 21.10 -0.21
CA ASP A 534 -4.42 22.51 0.09
C ASP A 534 -3.86 22.86 1.49
N PRO A 535 -2.90 23.80 1.58
CA PRO A 535 -2.36 24.25 2.88
C PRO A 535 -3.40 24.83 3.86
N ASP A 536 -4.51 25.39 3.40
CA ASP A 536 -5.58 25.88 4.27
C ASP A 536 -6.35 24.72 4.92
N ASP A 537 -6.62 23.66 4.16
CA ASP A 537 -7.24 22.43 4.69
C ASP A 537 -6.26 21.71 5.62
N ALA A 538 -4.97 21.73 5.31
CA ALA A 538 -3.93 21.24 6.22
C ALA A 538 -4.00 21.93 7.59
N LEU A 539 -4.09 23.26 7.60
CA LEU A 539 -4.21 24.05 8.83
C LEU A 539 -5.52 23.71 9.57
N HIS A 540 -6.64 23.54 8.86
CA HIS A 540 -7.92 23.15 9.46
C HIS A 540 -7.79 21.87 10.28
N TYR A 541 -7.26 20.81 9.67
CA TYR A 541 -7.13 19.52 10.33
C TYR A 541 -6.10 19.52 11.46
N TYR A 542 -5.01 20.29 11.35
CA TYR A 542 -4.11 20.48 12.48
C TYR A 542 -4.75 21.20 13.66
N LEU A 543 -5.68 22.14 13.44
CA LEU A 543 -6.43 22.77 14.52
C LEU A 543 -7.42 21.81 15.18
N ILE A 544 -8.13 20.98 14.41
CA ILE A 544 -8.98 19.90 14.96
C ILE A 544 -8.15 18.95 15.82
N ASP A 545 -6.96 18.56 15.35
CA ASP A 545 -6.07 17.66 16.06
C ASP A 545 -5.61 18.24 17.41
N LEU A 546 -5.27 19.53 17.45
CA LEU A 546 -4.92 20.23 18.68
C LEU A 546 -6.08 20.24 19.69
N ASP A 547 -7.31 20.38 19.21
CA ASP A 547 -8.50 20.48 20.06
C ASP A 547 -9.03 19.13 20.55
N THR A 548 -8.79 18.06 19.81
CA THR A 548 -9.33 16.72 20.12
C THR A 548 -8.32 15.81 20.82
N ALA A 549 -7.02 16.11 20.74
CA ALA A 549 -5.97 15.32 21.37
C ALA A 549 -5.93 15.47 22.90
N GLU A 550 -5.78 14.34 23.59
CA GLU A 550 -5.66 14.30 25.06
C GLU A 550 -4.42 15.07 25.55
N ASN A 551 -3.29 14.86 24.87
CA ASN A 551 -2.02 15.54 25.10
C ASN A 551 -1.68 16.45 23.92
N LEU A 552 -0.94 17.53 24.16
CA LEU A 552 -0.55 18.47 23.10
C LEU A 552 0.31 17.76 22.02
N PRO A 553 -0.15 17.68 20.76
CA PRO A 553 0.61 17.01 19.71
C PRO A 553 1.70 17.93 19.15
N ASP A 554 2.94 17.75 19.64
CA ASP A 554 4.12 18.50 19.20
C ASP A 554 4.32 18.50 17.68
N VAL A 555 3.96 17.39 17.01
CA VAL A 555 4.13 17.23 15.56
C VAL A 555 3.15 18.12 14.80
N SER A 556 1.88 18.19 15.22
CA SER A 556 0.85 19.04 14.60
C SER A 556 1.19 20.51 14.73
N VAL A 557 1.69 20.94 15.91
CA VAL A 557 2.19 22.31 16.12
C VAL A 557 3.34 22.64 15.16
N LYS A 558 4.33 21.73 15.05
CA LYS A 558 5.49 21.92 14.16
C LYS A 558 5.06 21.99 12.70
N ASN A 559 4.18 21.10 12.27
CA ASN A 559 3.71 21.02 10.89
C ASN A 559 2.86 22.24 10.51
N ALA A 560 1.96 22.70 11.38
CA ALA A 560 1.23 23.94 11.17
C ALA A 560 2.20 25.12 10.95
N LYS A 561 3.26 25.24 11.77
CA LYS A 561 4.29 26.28 11.58
C LYS A 561 5.01 26.21 10.24
N LEU A 562 5.21 25.01 9.70
CA LEU A 562 5.87 24.84 8.41
C LEU A 562 5.06 25.43 7.24
N LEU A 563 3.72 25.51 7.36
CA LEU A 563 2.84 26.05 6.33
C LEU A 563 3.22 27.50 5.96
N TRP A 564 3.27 28.41 6.95
CA TRP A 564 3.68 29.80 6.69
C TRP A 564 5.20 29.98 6.66
N ALA A 565 5.98 29.16 7.36
CA ALA A 565 7.44 29.29 7.34
C ALA A 565 8.03 29.05 5.93
N ARG A 566 7.41 28.18 5.14
CA ARG A 566 7.83 27.84 3.77
C ARG A 566 7.11 28.64 2.68
N SER A 567 6.00 29.30 3.00
CA SER A 567 5.26 30.10 2.02
C SER A 567 5.94 31.45 1.76
N GLU A 568 6.08 31.80 0.48
CA GLU A 568 6.48 33.13 -0.01
C GLU A 568 5.26 33.93 -0.51
N ASP A 569 4.07 33.32 -0.48
CA ASP A 569 2.82 33.95 -0.90
C ASP A 569 2.22 34.76 0.26
N LEU A 570 2.18 36.07 0.07
CA LEU A 570 1.67 37.01 1.07
C LEU A 570 0.16 36.83 1.33
N GLY A 571 -0.61 36.50 0.29
CA GLY A 571 -2.06 36.27 0.40
C GLY A 571 -2.37 35.01 1.20
N GLN A 572 -1.64 33.92 0.94
CA GLN A 572 -1.80 32.66 1.67
C GLN A 572 -1.45 32.81 3.17
N VAL A 573 -0.33 33.48 3.48
CA VAL A 573 0.02 33.72 4.90
C VAL A 573 -1.01 34.61 5.60
N GLN A 574 -1.63 35.55 4.88
CA GLN A 574 -2.75 36.35 5.41
C GLN A 574 -3.96 35.46 5.71
N GLN A 575 -4.33 34.53 4.82
CA GLN A 575 -5.43 33.58 5.05
C GLN A 575 -5.21 32.72 6.29
N PHE A 576 -4.00 32.19 6.50
CA PHE A 576 -3.67 31.48 7.75
C PHE A 576 -3.84 32.35 8.99
N VAL A 577 -3.42 33.62 8.92
CA VAL A 577 -3.56 34.58 10.02
C VAL A 577 -5.04 34.86 10.32
N ASP A 578 -5.88 34.95 9.30
CA ASP A 578 -7.32 35.20 9.45
C ASP A 578 -8.01 33.98 10.04
N LYS A 579 -7.72 32.77 9.54
CA LYS A 579 -8.24 31.50 10.06
C LYS A 579 -7.85 31.26 11.53
N LEU A 580 -6.58 31.52 11.88
CA LEU A 580 -6.12 31.43 13.27
C LEU A 580 -6.78 32.48 14.17
N GLN A 581 -7.12 33.66 13.67
CA GLN A 581 -7.87 34.66 14.44
C GLN A 581 -9.32 34.25 14.68
N GLU A 582 -9.95 33.63 13.69
CA GLU A 582 -11.32 33.14 13.77
C GLU A 582 -11.45 31.97 14.75
N GLU A 583 -10.49 31.03 14.76
CA GLU A 583 -10.53 29.82 15.60
C GLU A 583 -10.03 30.03 17.05
N MET A 584 -9.17 31.01 17.29
CA MET A 584 -8.61 31.28 18.62
C MET A 584 -9.64 31.41 19.75
N PRO A 585 -10.82 32.06 19.57
CA PRO A 585 -11.83 32.17 20.63
C PRO A 585 -12.57 30.86 20.94
N THR A 586 -12.63 29.93 19.99
CA THR A 586 -13.42 28.68 20.07
C THR A 586 -12.57 27.46 20.40
N SER A 587 -11.26 27.52 20.15
CA SER A 587 -10.34 26.43 20.42
C SER A 587 -10.19 26.13 21.92
N SER A 588 -10.19 24.83 22.25
CA SER A 588 -9.88 24.31 23.58
C SER A 588 -8.43 24.56 24.01
N ARG A 589 -7.52 24.79 23.05
CA ARG A 589 -6.09 25.10 23.21
C ARG A 589 -5.76 26.52 22.74
N SER A 590 -6.59 27.49 23.14
CA SER A 590 -6.47 28.90 22.73
C SER A 590 -5.08 29.52 22.97
N ASP A 591 -4.34 29.09 23.98
CA ASP A 591 -2.97 29.52 24.25
C ASP A 591 -1.98 29.10 23.15
N VAL A 592 -2.09 27.87 22.67
CA VAL A 592 -1.29 27.34 21.56
C VAL A 592 -1.69 28.00 20.24
N VAL A 593 -2.99 28.15 19.98
CA VAL A 593 -3.48 28.85 18.78
C VAL A 593 -3.02 30.31 18.77
N GLN A 594 -3.02 30.98 19.92
CA GLN A 594 -2.48 32.33 20.07
C GLN A 594 -0.98 32.40 19.77
N GLN A 595 -0.21 31.37 20.14
CA GLN A 595 1.20 31.26 19.79
C GLN A 595 1.39 31.09 18.28
N LEU A 596 0.64 30.17 17.65
CA LEU A 596 0.66 29.96 16.19
C LEU A 596 0.30 31.25 15.44
N LEU A 597 -0.74 31.96 15.90
CA LEU A 597 -1.16 33.25 15.34
C LEU A 597 -0.05 34.31 15.44
N THR A 598 0.67 34.34 16.56
CA THR A 598 1.79 35.28 16.76
C THR A 598 2.92 34.97 15.76
N ASP A 599 3.28 33.70 15.59
CA ASP A 599 4.29 33.26 14.64
C ASP A 599 3.90 33.57 13.19
N ALA A 600 2.64 33.29 12.81
CA ALA A 600 2.12 33.59 11.47
C ALA A 600 2.09 35.11 11.19
N LYS A 601 1.67 35.93 12.16
CA LYS A 601 1.73 37.41 12.06
C LYS A 601 3.15 37.94 11.90
N ALA A 602 4.12 37.35 12.59
CA ALA A 602 5.53 37.73 12.45
C ALA A 602 6.07 37.43 11.04
N ARG A 603 5.71 36.27 10.48
CA ARG A 603 6.04 35.92 9.09
C ARG A 603 5.36 36.86 8.10
N LEU A 604 4.07 37.13 8.26
CA LEU A 604 3.30 38.06 7.43
C LEU A 604 3.90 39.47 7.45
N ALA A 605 4.32 39.98 8.62
CA ALA A 605 4.97 41.27 8.73
C ALA A 605 6.31 41.32 7.99
N THR A 606 7.06 40.21 7.98
CA THR A 606 8.32 40.09 7.23
C THR A 606 8.08 40.12 5.72
N LEU A 607 7.09 39.37 5.23
CA LEU A 607 6.70 39.37 3.82
C LEU A 607 6.16 40.74 3.38
N ASN A 608 5.32 41.38 4.19
CA ASN A 608 4.82 42.73 3.92
C ASN A 608 5.94 43.77 3.83
N LYS A 609 6.94 43.73 4.72
CA LYS A 609 8.11 44.63 4.63
C LYS A 609 8.88 44.42 3.33
N ARG A 610 9.04 43.17 2.89
CA ARG A 610 9.71 42.83 1.64
C ARG A 610 8.91 43.31 0.42
N ASP A 611 7.61 43.00 0.35
CA ASP A 611 6.72 43.47 -0.72
C ASP A 611 6.69 45.01 -0.78
N GLN A 612 6.58 45.68 0.36
CA GLN A 612 6.63 47.15 0.43
C GLN A 612 7.97 47.70 -0.08
N PHE A 613 9.10 47.08 0.31
CA PHE A 613 10.42 47.45 -0.20
C PHE A 613 10.48 47.29 -1.72
N GLU A 614 9.98 46.18 -2.28
CA GLU A 614 9.95 45.94 -3.72
C GLU A 614 9.05 46.96 -4.46
N ARG A 615 7.80 47.19 -4.00
CA ARG A 615 6.86 48.15 -4.62
C ARG A 615 7.38 49.57 -4.63
N THR A 616 8.04 49.99 -3.55
CA THR A 616 8.57 51.36 -3.43
C THR A 616 9.83 51.59 -4.26
N ALA A 617 10.39 50.59 -4.95
CA ALA A 617 11.55 50.79 -5.82
C ALA A 617 11.28 51.80 -6.94
N VAL A 618 10.04 51.90 -7.43
CA VAL A 618 9.63 52.89 -8.43
C VAL A 618 9.92 54.34 -7.98
N SER A 619 9.74 54.67 -6.70
CA SER A 619 10.02 56.03 -6.21
C SER A 619 11.52 56.33 -6.13
N ARG A 620 12.36 55.29 -6.04
CA ARG A 620 13.82 55.39 -6.03
C ARG A 620 14.43 55.37 -7.44
N TRP A 621 13.66 54.98 -8.46
CA TRP A 621 14.11 54.93 -9.86
C TRP A 621 14.79 56.21 -10.37
N PRO A 622 14.28 57.43 -10.07
CA PRO A 622 14.91 58.67 -10.53
C PRO A 622 16.33 58.89 -9.98
N SER A 623 16.68 58.27 -8.84
CA SER A 623 18.00 58.40 -8.21
C SER A 623 19.10 57.58 -8.90
N LEU A 624 18.75 56.72 -9.85
CA LEU A 624 19.71 55.88 -10.57
C LEU A 624 20.60 56.71 -11.50
N THR A 625 21.91 56.48 -11.41
CA THR A 625 22.90 57.06 -12.32
C THR A 625 22.89 56.35 -13.68
N ALA A 626 23.35 57.03 -14.74
CA ALA A 626 23.43 56.44 -16.08
C ALA A 626 24.26 55.12 -16.12
N PRO A 627 25.40 54.98 -15.41
CA PRO A 627 26.09 53.70 -15.29
C PRO A 627 25.25 52.61 -14.62
N ALA A 628 24.54 52.91 -13.53
CA ALA A 628 23.68 51.93 -12.86
C ALA A 628 22.56 51.44 -13.79
N ARG A 629 21.94 52.32 -14.58
CA ARG A 629 20.90 51.94 -15.56
C ARG A 629 21.46 51.09 -16.70
N LYS A 630 22.68 51.38 -17.16
CA LYS A 630 23.38 50.56 -18.15
C LYS A 630 23.67 49.15 -17.63
N LEU A 631 24.14 49.04 -16.39
CA LEU A 631 24.35 47.74 -15.72
C LEU A 631 23.03 46.96 -15.57
N LEU A 632 21.95 47.64 -15.17
CA LEU A 632 20.63 47.06 -15.05
C LEU A 632 20.06 46.57 -16.40
N SER A 633 20.34 47.29 -17.49
CA SER A 633 19.99 46.87 -18.86
C SER A 633 20.74 45.61 -19.30
N VAL A 634 22.01 45.48 -18.89
CA VAL A 634 22.78 44.24 -19.10
C VAL A 634 22.12 43.09 -18.35
N PHE A 635 21.76 43.26 -17.07
CA PHE A 635 21.03 42.26 -16.30
C PHE A 635 19.68 41.89 -16.92
N ALA A 636 19.00 42.82 -17.59
CA ALA A 636 17.74 42.52 -18.30
C ALA A 636 17.96 41.69 -19.57
N SER A 637 19.14 41.79 -20.17
CA SER A 637 19.50 41.11 -21.43
C SER A 637 20.10 39.71 -21.24
N ILE A 638 20.47 39.34 -20.02
CA ILE A 638 21.12 38.06 -19.71
C ILE A 638 20.27 37.23 -18.74
N LYS A 639 20.33 35.91 -18.87
CA LYS A 639 19.61 34.98 -17.96
C LYS A 639 20.46 34.53 -16.77
N SER A 640 21.79 34.57 -16.91
CA SER A 640 22.78 34.19 -15.90
C SER A 640 24.12 34.86 -16.21
N TYR A 641 25.05 34.84 -15.25
CA TYR A 641 26.43 35.32 -15.43
C TYR A 641 27.38 34.53 -14.51
N ASN A 642 28.62 34.32 -14.94
CA ASN A 642 29.63 33.54 -14.20
C ASN A 642 30.42 34.37 -13.18
N GLY A 643 30.22 35.68 -13.15
CA GLY A 643 30.83 36.59 -12.19
C GLY A 643 30.67 38.05 -12.62
N LEU A 644 30.82 38.98 -11.67
CA LEU A 644 30.66 40.42 -11.94
C LEU A 644 31.62 40.95 -13.03
N ALA A 645 32.73 40.26 -13.30
CA ALA A 645 33.65 40.56 -14.41
C ALA A 645 32.98 40.45 -15.79
N GLU A 646 32.16 39.42 -15.99
CA GLU A 646 31.41 39.23 -17.24
C GLU A 646 30.38 40.33 -17.44
N VAL A 647 29.65 40.69 -16.38
CA VAL A 647 28.66 41.77 -16.40
C VAL A 647 29.33 43.13 -16.67
N ALA A 648 30.50 43.36 -16.07
CA ALA A 648 31.29 44.57 -16.29
C ALA A 648 31.76 44.67 -17.76
N GLU A 649 32.19 43.56 -18.36
CA GLU A 649 32.58 43.50 -19.77
C GLU A 649 31.40 43.83 -20.70
N TYR A 650 30.24 43.21 -20.49
CA TYR A 650 29.02 43.53 -21.26
C TYR A 650 28.58 44.99 -21.10
N ALA A 651 28.73 45.54 -19.90
CA ALA A 651 28.43 46.94 -19.62
C ALA A 651 29.53 47.90 -20.14
N GLY A 652 30.68 47.39 -20.62
CA GLY A 652 31.84 48.19 -21.00
C GLY A 652 32.35 49.07 -19.83
N MET A 653 32.39 48.50 -18.63
CA MET A 653 32.79 49.17 -17.38
C MET A 653 33.98 48.46 -16.75
N ASP A 654 34.75 49.20 -15.95
CA ASP A 654 35.72 48.60 -15.03
C ASP A 654 35.02 47.76 -13.96
N LEU A 655 35.62 46.64 -13.56
CA LEU A 655 35.05 45.68 -12.61
C LEU A 655 34.74 46.29 -11.24
N THR A 656 35.66 47.10 -10.69
CA THR A 656 35.46 47.71 -9.37
C THR A 656 34.31 48.72 -9.40
N TRP A 657 34.15 49.40 -10.54
CA TRP A 657 33.08 50.36 -10.75
C TRP A 657 31.72 49.69 -10.98
N ALA A 658 31.69 48.62 -11.78
CA ALA A 658 30.52 47.77 -11.94
C ALA A 658 30.04 47.18 -10.60
N GLY A 659 30.98 46.75 -9.74
CA GLY A 659 30.67 46.27 -8.39
C GLY A 659 29.94 47.29 -7.52
N ARG A 660 30.41 48.55 -7.49
CA ARG A 660 29.73 49.62 -6.72
C ARG A 660 28.31 49.89 -7.19
N HIS A 661 28.09 49.91 -8.51
CA HIS A 661 26.75 50.13 -9.07
C HIS A 661 25.86 48.91 -8.89
N TYR A 662 26.41 47.71 -8.94
CA TYR A 662 25.70 46.47 -8.59
C TYR A 662 25.18 46.53 -7.15
N ASP A 663 26.05 46.82 -6.18
CA ASP A 663 25.66 46.94 -4.77
C ASP A 663 24.56 48.00 -4.59
N LYS A 664 24.67 49.12 -5.33
CA LYS A 664 23.67 50.18 -5.28
C LYS A 664 22.32 49.77 -5.89
N LEU A 665 22.32 48.99 -6.98
CA LEU A 665 21.09 48.46 -7.58
C LEU A 665 20.39 47.48 -6.62
N VAL A 666 21.16 46.69 -5.87
CA VAL A 666 20.63 45.80 -4.83
C VAL A 666 20.09 46.60 -3.65
N GLU A 667 20.87 47.56 -3.14
CA GLU A 667 20.49 48.44 -2.03
C GLU A 667 19.18 49.21 -2.31
N LEU A 668 19.00 49.68 -3.54
CA LEU A 668 17.80 50.43 -3.94
C LEU A 668 16.60 49.53 -4.29
N GLY A 669 16.79 48.20 -4.32
CA GLY A 669 15.75 47.23 -4.65
C GLY A 669 15.41 47.16 -6.14
N MET A 670 16.34 47.55 -7.02
CA MET A 670 16.19 47.44 -8.48
C MET A 670 16.54 46.03 -8.95
N LEU A 671 17.58 45.45 -8.34
CA LEU A 671 18.03 44.09 -8.57
C LEU A 671 17.83 43.29 -7.28
N LEU A 672 17.10 42.18 -7.37
CA LEU A 672 16.82 41.31 -6.23
C LEU A 672 17.68 40.07 -6.37
N VAL A 673 18.62 39.90 -5.45
CA VAL A 673 19.67 38.88 -5.53
C VAL A 673 19.49 37.88 -4.39
N THR A 674 19.64 36.60 -4.72
CA THR A 674 19.73 35.48 -3.79
C THR A 674 21.09 34.79 -3.98
N ASP A 675 21.46 33.88 -3.07
CA ASP A 675 22.76 33.17 -3.14
C ASP A 675 23.00 32.40 -4.45
N LYS A 676 21.94 32.13 -5.24
CA LYS A 676 22.00 31.32 -6.47
C LYS A 676 21.50 32.02 -7.73
N THR A 677 20.84 33.17 -7.62
CA THR A 677 20.14 33.81 -8.75
C THR A 677 19.93 35.31 -8.54
N PHE A 678 19.68 36.04 -9.63
CA PHE A 678 19.18 37.42 -9.58
C PHE A 678 17.86 37.52 -10.35
N ARG A 679 17.01 38.49 -9.96
CA ARG A 679 15.87 38.94 -10.78
C ARG A 679 15.78 40.45 -10.76
N ILE A 680 15.30 41.03 -11.85
CA ILE A 680 14.93 42.44 -11.88
C ILE A 680 13.63 42.61 -11.10
N ASN A 681 13.54 43.67 -10.30
CA ASN A 681 12.31 43.95 -9.59
C ASN A 681 11.16 44.20 -10.59
N PRO A 682 10.06 43.44 -10.52
CA PRO A 682 8.99 43.47 -11.52
C PRO A 682 8.30 44.85 -11.60
N HIS A 683 8.29 45.62 -10.51
CA HIS A 683 7.68 46.96 -10.51
C HIS A 683 8.48 48.00 -11.31
N ILE A 684 9.76 47.76 -11.57
CA ILE A 684 10.60 48.66 -12.38
C ILE A 684 10.81 48.17 -13.82
N ALA A 685 10.49 46.91 -14.13
CA ALA A 685 10.66 46.36 -15.47
C ALA A 685 9.98 47.21 -16.57
N PRO A 686 8.75 47.74 -16.39
CA PRO A 686 8.14 48.62 -17.39
C PRO A 686 8.90 49.94 -17.61
N LEU A 687 9.59 50.45 -16.59
CA LEU A 687 10.41 51.66 -16.71
C LEU A 687 11.70 51.38 -17.49
N LEU A 688 12.31 50.23 -17.22
CA LEU A 688 13.50 49.76 -17.92
C LEU A 688 13.22 49.49 -19.40
N GLU A 689 12.09 48.86 -19.72
CA GLU A 689 11.65 48.64 -21.11
C GLU A 689 11.47 49.96 -21.87
N ARG A 690 10.81 50.95 -21.27
CA ARG A 690 10.65 52.29 -21.88
C ARG A 690 11.98 52.97 -22.16
N GLU A 691 12.98 52.81 -21.29
CA GLU A 691 14.31 53.38 -21.49
C GLU A 691 15.11 52.64 -22.58
N SER A 692 14.88 51.33 -22.73
CA SER A 692 15.51 50.50 -23.76
C SER A 692 14.95 50.74 -25.19
N GLN A 693 13.73 51.30 -25.33
CA GLN A 693 13.12 51.63 -26.63
C GLN A 693 13.89 52.69 -27.45
N HIS A 694 14.87 53.38 -26.85
CA HIS A 694 15.67 54.43 -27.50
C HIS A 694 17.18 54.14 -27.51
N ALA A 695 17.60 52.90 -27.23
CA ALA A 695 19.02 52.52 -27.16
C ALA A 695 19.47 51.70 -28.39
N VAL A 696 20.57 52.11 -29.03
CA VAL A 696 21.29 51.30 -30.03
C VAL A 696 22.54 50.72 -29.36
N ILE A 697 22.62 49.40 -29.26
CA ILE A 697 23.77 48.68 -28.67
C ILE A 697 24.70 48.25 -29.81
N GLY A 698 25.88 48.87 -29.92
CA GLY A 698 26.90 48.52 -30.92
C GLY A 698 27.98 47.59 -30.37
N ARG A 699 28.35 46.55 -31.12
CA ARG A 699 29.50 45.67 -30.84
C ARG A 699 30.59 45.90 -31.89
N ILE A 700 31.79 46.30 -31.48
CA ILE A 700 32.96 46.43 -32.35
C ILE A 700 33.83 45.18 -32.19
N VAL A 701 34.03 44.42 -33.26
CA VAL A 701 35.02 43.33 -33.30
C VAL A 701 36.33 43.90 -33.87
N ARG A 702 37.41 43.86 -33.10
CA ARG A 702 38.75 44.28 -33.56
C ARG A 702 39.50 43.08 -34.13
N SER A 703 40.03 43.18 -35.34
CA SER A 703 40.74 42.08 -36.02
C SER A 703 42.10 41.80 -35.38
N GLN A 704 42.36 40.53 -35.03
CA GLN A 704 43.66 40.00 -34.64
C GLN A 704 44.42 39.61 -35.93
N GLY A 705 45.25 40.52 -36.45
CA GLY A 705 45.78 40.48 -37.81
C GLY A 705 46.31 39.13 -38.29
N THR A 706 45.72 38.60 -39.36
CA THR A 706 46.29 37.55 -40.20
C THR A 706 46.30 38.03 -41.66
N SER A 707 47.38 37.77 -42.40
CA SER A 707 47.65 38.28 -43.76
C SER A 707 46.79 37.63 -44.87
N ALA A 708 45.61 37.12 -44.53
CA ALA A 708 44.73 36.38 -45.44
C ALA A 708 43.87 37.33 -46.30
N VAL A 709 44.48 38.31 -46.96
CA VAL A 709 43.81 39.24 -47.89
C VAL A 709 44.40 39.12 -49.30
N LYS A 710 43.54 39.15 -50.32
CA LYS A 710 43.93 39.16 -51.75
C LYS A 710 43.60 40.53 -52.35
N GLN A 711 44.41 40.98 -53.31
CA GLN A 711 44.06 42.14 -54.13
C GLN A 711 42.81 41.87 -54.98
N VAL A 712 41.97 42.90 -55.14
CA VAL A 712 40.69 42.80 -55.84
C VAL A 712 40.87 42.57 -57.35
N PHE A 713 41.94 43.08 -57.96
CA PHE A 713 42.25 42.90 -59.40
C PHE A 713 43.29 41.79 -59.60
N ASN A 714 43.13 40.98 -60.66
CA ASN A 714 44.06 39.90 -60.97
C ASN A 714 45.19 40.36 -61.89
N SER A 715 45.04 41.51 -62.57
CA SER A 715 46.08 42.11 -63.40
C SER A 715 46.08 43.64 -63.38
N GLN A 716 47.24 44.25 -63.64
CA GLN A 716 47.38 45.71 -63.79
C GLN A 716 46.56 46.25 -64.98
N ARG A 717 46.30 45.40 -65.98
CA ARG A 717 45.50 45.74 -67.16
C ARG A 717 44.02 45.86 -66.82
N GLU A 718 43.46 44.90 -66.08
CA GLU A 718 42.11 45.00 -65.52
C GLU A 718 41.95 46.28 -64.72
N PHE A 719 42.91 46.59 -63.84
CA PHE A 719 42.87 47.82 -63.03
C PHE A 719 42.87 49.09 -63.90
N THR A 720 43.70 49.15 -64.94
CA THR A 720 43.78 50.31 -65.84
C THR A 720 42.48 50.51 -66.61
N ILE A 721 41.90 49.44 -67.16
CA ILE A 721 40.62 49.50 -67.88
C ILE A 721 39.47 49.86 -66.92
N TYR A 722 39.48 49.31 -65.71
CA TYR A 722 38.53 49.68 -64.66
C TYR A 722 38.59 51.17 -64.33
N GLN A 723 39.78 51.75 -64.17
CA GLN A 723 39.93 53.19 -63.92
C GLN A 723 39.36 54.04 -65.07
N VAL A 724 39.58 53.63 -66.32
CA VAL A 724 39.01 54.31 -67.49
C VAL A 724 37.49 54.23 -67.48
N LEU A 725 36.92 53.05 -67.19
CA LEU A 725 35.47 52.85 -67.12
C LEU A 725 34.79 53.63 -65.99
N VAL A 726 35.41 53.71 -64.80
CA VAL A 726 34.91 54.54 -63.69
C VAL A 726 34.82 56.01 -64.10
N GLN A 727 35.80 56.51 -64.85
CA GLN A 727 35.79 57.90 -65.35
C GLN A 727 34.77 58.11 -66.48
N LEU A 728 34.58 57.09 -67.31
CA LEU A 728 33.64 57.11 -68.43
C LEU A 728 32.18 56.99 -67.98
N CYS A 729 31.92 56.36 -66.83
CA CYS A 729 30.59 56.11 -66.31
C CYS A 729 30.38 56.75 -64.91
N PRO A 730 30.58 58.07 -64.73
CA PRO A 730 30.58 58.72 -63.41
C PRO A 730 29.23 58.67 -62.67
N ASN A 731 28.13 58.49 -63.41
CA ASN A 731 26.78 58.38 -62.86
C ASN A 731 26.35 56.92 -62.59
N HIS A 732 27.25 55.96 -62.79
CA HIS A 732 26.98 54.53 -62.66
C HIS A 732 27.91 53.89 -61.64
N LEU A 733 27.49 52.74 -61.10
CA LEU A 733 28.32 51.96 -60.20
C LEU A 733 29.14 50.98 -61.04
N VAL A 734 30.47 51.01 -60.91
CA VAL A 734 31.36 50.08 -61.60
C VAL A 734 31.97 49.14 -60.57
N PHE A 735 31.72 47.85 -60.71
CA PHE A 735 32.19 46.83 -59.78
C PHE A 735 33.26 45.93 -60.43
N PRO A 736 34.43 45.75 -59.79
CA PRO A 736 35.46 44.84 -60.27
C PRO A 736 35.26 43.41 -59.74
N ASN A 737 35.72 42.41 -60.52
CA ASN A 737 35.80 40.99 -60.16
C ASN A 737 34.53 40.44 -59.48
N CYS A 738 33.39 40.68 -60.12
CA CYS A 738 32.09 40.25 -59.61
C CYS A 738 31.86 38.76 -59.89
N SER A 739 31.42 38.02 -58.87
CA SER A 739 30.88 36.68 -59.11
C SER A 739 29.63 36.78 -59.97
N LEU A 740 29.42 35.84 -60.89
CA LEU A 740 28.20 35.85 -61.72
C LEU A 740 26.93 35.75 -60.87
N GLN A 741 27.02 35.11 -59.70
CA GLN A 741 25.92 34.99 -58.72
C GLN A 741 25.47 36.35 -58.14
N SER A 742 26.34 37.34 -58.14
CA SER A 742 26.03 38.68 -57.65
C SER A 742 25.29 39.54 -58.68
N VAL A 743 25.31 39.15 -59.95
CA VAL A 743 24.75 39.96 -61.06
C VAL A 743 23.67 39.23 -61.86
N MET A 744 23.57 37.91 -61.75
CA MET A 744 22.52 37.09 -62.36
C MET A 744 21.75 36.32 -61.28
N SER A 745 20.43 36.23 -61.43
CA SER A 745 19.57 35.49 -60.50
C SER A 745 19.85 33.99 -60.51
N PHE A 746 20.17 33.42 -59.35
CA PHE A 746 20.48 31.99 -59.19
C PHE A 746 19.35 31.10 -59.72
N ASP A 747 18.11 31.33 -59.27
CA ASP A 747 16.96 30.49 -59.62
C ASP A 747 16.65 30.57 -61.12
N ARG A 748 16.73 31.76 -61.71
CA ARG A 748 16.50 31.94 -63.15
C ARG A 748 17.58 31.30 -63.99
N MET A 749 18.85 31.45 -63.60
CA MET A 749 19.94 30.83 -64.35
C MET A 749 19.90 29.31 -64.30
N LYS A 750 19.46 28.72 -63.18
CA LYS A 750 19.27 27.27 -63.04
C LYS A 750 18.26 26.70 -64.04
N GLU A 751 17.23 27.47 -64.37
CA GLU A 751 16.18 27.08 -65.31
C GLU A 751 16.57 27.32 -66.78
N LEU A 752 17.35 28.37 -67.05
CA LEU A 752 17.60 28.86 -68.42
C LEU A 752 18.79 28.21 -69.12
N VAL A 753 19.70 27.55 -68.40
CA VAL A 753 20.94 27.02 -68.97
C VAL A 753 21.14 25.54 -68.63
N SER A 754 22.03 24.88 -69.37
CA SER A 754 22.34 23.46 -69.11
C SER A 754 23.02 23.27 -67.75
N GLU A 755 22.93 22.07 -67.17
CA GLU A 755 23.55 21.75 -65.88
C GLU A 755 25.07 22.00 -65.87
N ASP A 756 25.75 21.75 -67.00
CA ASP A 756 27.19 22.01 -67.16
C ASP A 756 27.52 23.52 -67.21
N ASP A 757 26.69 24.32 -67.87
CA ASP A 757 26.83 25.79 -67.88
C ASP A 757 26.47 26.38 -66.50
N PHE A 758 25.46 25.85 -65.81
CA PHE A 758 25.06 26.26 -64.47
C PHE A 758 26.15 25.95 -63.44
N GLY A 759 26.79 24.78 -63.53
CA GLY A 759 27.94 24.44 -62.70
C GLY A 759 29.13 25.38 -62.91
N TYR A 760 29.31 25.92 -64.12
CA TYR A 760 30.32 26.94 -64.40
C TYR A 760 29.93 28.32 -63.83
N TYR A 761 28.67 28.72 -63.97
CA TYR A 761 28.10 29.95 -63.40
C TYR A 761 28.43 30.13 -61.91
N LEU A 762 28.31 29.06 -61.10
CA LEU A 762 28.55 29.12 -59.64
C LEU A 762 29.99 29.46 -59.26
N ARG A 763 30.97 29.22 -60.15
CA ARG A 763 32.40 29.40 -59.85
C ARG A 763 33.06 30.50 -60.68
N ALA A 764 32.32 31.08 -61.63
CA ALA A 764 32.84 32.09 -62.54
C ALA A 764 32.65 33.50 -61.97
N SER A 765 33.58 34.38 -62.33
CA SER A 765 33.50 35.82 -62.16
C SER A 765 33.69 36.51 -63.50
N VAL A 766 33.26 37.76 -63.60
CA VAL A 766 33.55 38.67 -64.70
C VAL A 766 34.38 39.83 -64.18
N ASP A 767 35.30 40.32 -65.02
CA ASP A 767 36.30 41.29 -64.58
C ASP A 767 35.68 42.63 -64.16
N ILE A 768 34.69 43.12 -64.92
CA ILE A 768 34.05 44.41 -64.66
C ILE A 768 32.55 44.34 -64.97
N VAL A 769 31.71 44.91 -64.10
CA VAL A 769 30.28 45.11 -64.35
C VAL A 769 29.89 46.56 -64.08
N VAL A 770 29.19 47.16 -65.03
CA VAL A 770 28.56 48.48 -64.89
C VAL A 770 27.10 48.29 -64.47
N VAL A 771 26.69 48.97 -63.40
CA VAL A 771 25.38 48.85 -62.76
C VAL A 771 24.73 50.23 -62.66
N SER A 772 23.42 50.28 -62.86
CA SER A 772 22.61 51.50 -62.68
C SER A 772 22.64 51.97 -61.23
N SER A 773 23.00 53.23 -60.98
CA SER A 773 22.92 53.83 -59.63
C SER A 773 21.49 54.08 -59.15
N THR A 774 20.50 54.03 -60.05
CA THR A 774 19.09 54.28 -59.73
C THR A 774 18.27 53.00 -59.60
N LYS A 775 18.48 52.04 -60.51
CA LYS A 775 17.75 50.75 -60.51
C LYS A 775 18.56 49.61 -59.90
N TYR A 776 19.87 49.78 -59.70
CA TYR A 776 20.79 48.76 -59.18
C TYR A 776 20.83 47.46 -60.02
N LEU A 777 20.49 47.55 -61.31
CA LEU A 777 20.54 46.44 -62.27
C LEU A 777 21.82 46.48 -63.13
N PRO A 778 22.40 45.32 -63.50
CA PRO A 778 23.57 45.25 -64.37
C PRO A 778 23.21 45.71 -65.78
N MET A 779 24.09 46.53 -66.37
CA MET A 779 23.88 47.19 -67.66
C MET A 779 24.86 46.69 -68.72
N LEU A 780 26.10 46.41 -68.31
CA LEU A 780 27.16 45.93 -69.19
C LEU A 780 28.15 45.13 -68.36
N ALA A 781 28.53 43.96 -68.85
CA ALA A 781 29.62 43.17 -68.30
C ALA A 781 30.79 43.15 -69.27
N ILE A 782 32.02 43.26 -68.76
CA ILE A 782 33.24 43.36 -69.55
C ILE A 782 34.26 42.34 -69.05
N GLU A 783 34.81 41.56 -69.96
CA GLU A 783 35.98 40.71 -69.74
C GLU A 783 37.19 41.29 -70.46
N VAL A 784 38.34 41.29 -69.80
CA VAL A 784 39.61 41.78 -70.35
C VAL A 784 40.48 40.60 -70.75
N ASP A 785 40.45 40.26 -72.04
CA ASP A 785 41.22 39.16 -72.59
C ASP A 785 42.73 39.49 -72.63
N SER A 786 43.57 38.53 -72.21
CA SER A 786 45.03 38.58 -72.37
C SER A 786 45.53 37.93 -73.68
N VAL A 787 46.78 38.19 -74.06
CA VAL A 787 47.40 37.70 -75.32
C VAL A 787 47.68 36.18 -75.30
N TRP A 788 47.47 35.50 -74.18
CA TRP A 788 47.85 34.09 -73.97
C TRP A 788 46.66 33.10 -74.04
N HIS A 789 45.60 33.40 -74.79
CA HIS A 789 44.33 32.66 -74.78
C HIS A 789 43.99 31.92 -76.09
N ASP A 790 44.73 30.86 -76.43
CA ASP A 790 44.39 29.96 -77.56
C ASP A 790 44.43 28.46 -77.16
N THR A 791 44.02 28.13 -75.93
CA THR A 791 43.80 26.73 -75.54
C THR A 791 42.35 26.32 -75.73
N GLU A 792 42.11 25.10 -76.25
CA GLU A 792 40.75 24.59 -76.46
C GLU A 792 39.89 24.63 -75.18
N ARG A 793 40.51 24.48 -74.00
CA ARG A 793 39.83 24.54 -72.71
C ARG A 793 39.32 25.94 -72.38
N GLN A 794 40.10 26.98 -72.66
CA GLN A 794 39.68 28.37 -72.44
C GLN A 794 38.59 28.77 -73.43
N GLN A 795 38.72 28.41 -74.71
CA GLN A 795 37.65 28.65 -75.71
C GLN A 795 36.34 27.96 -75.34
N ARG A 796 36.39 26.74 -74.78
CA ARG A 796 35.17 26.09 -74.24
C ARG A 796 34.56 26.88 -73.09
N ASN A 797 35.35 27.33 -72.13
CA ASN A 797 34.87 28.13 -71.00
C ASN A 797 34.36 29.51 -71.43
N ASP A 798 34.99 30.11 -72.43
CA ASP A 798 34.58 31.38 -73.01
C ASP A 798 33.21 31.26 -73.66
N ASN A 799 33.01 30.22 -74.48
CA ASN A 799 31.70 29.90 -75.05
C ASN A 799 30.63 29.63 -73.99
N LYS A 800 31.01 29.07 -72.82
CA LYS A 800 30.08 28.92 -71.68
C LYS A 800 29.70 30.28 -71.10
N LYS A 801 30.67 31.17 -70.85
CA LYS A 801 30.43 32.54 -70.36
C LYS A 801 29.52 33.32 -71.32
N ASP A 802 29.78 33.24 -72.62
CA ASP A 802 28.99 33.94 -73.63
C ASP A 802 27.52 33.46 -73.62
N ARG A 803 27.28 32.14 -73.50
CA ARG A 803 25.93 31.59 -73.33
C ARG A 803 25.25 32.03 -72.04
N LEU A 804 25.99 32.11 -70.93
CA LEU A 804 25.46 32.54 -69.63
C LEU A 804 25.00 34.00 -69.67
N PHE A 805 25.80 34.91 -70.22
CA PHE A 805 25.43 36.32 -70.35
C PHE A 805 24.27 36.52 -71.33
N ALA A 806 24.25 35.76 -72.43
CA ALA A 806 23.12 35.76 -73.38
C ALA A 806 21.82 35.31 -72.70
N ALA A 807 21.84 34.23 -71.92
CA ALA A 807 20.67 33.74 -71.18
C ALA A 807 20.21 34.71 -70.08
N ALA A 808 21.14 35.41 -69.43
CA ALA A 808 20.84 36.41 -68.40
C ALA A 808 20.29 37.73 -68.98
N GLY A 809 20.39 37.95 -70.30
CA GLY A 809 19.98 39.20 -70.93
C GLY A 809 20.88 40.39 -70.60
N ILE A 810 22.14 40.15 -70.21
CA ILE A 810 23.09 41.21 -69.87
C ILE A 810 24.08 41.34 -71.03
N PRO A 811 24.24 42.54 -71.63
CA PRO A 811 25.25 42.76 -72.65
C PRO A 811 26.65 42.41 -72.13
N PHE A 812 27.39 41.59 -72.89
CA PHE A 812 28.71 41.11 -72.51
C PHE A 812 29.74 41.44 -73.59
N MET A 813 30.76 42.17 -73.20
CA MET A 813 31.80 42.70 -74.07
C MET A 813 33.16 42.13 -73.69
N ARG A 814 33.90 41.65 -74.67
CA ARG A 814 35.29 41.21 -74.50
C ARG A 814 36.21 42.24 -75.10
N LEU A 815 37.08 42.80 -74.27
CA LEU A 815 38.10 43.75 -74.71
C LEU A 815 39.44 43.03 -74.78
N ARG A 816 40.05 43.02 -75.97
CA ARG A 816 41.40 42.50 -76.18
C ARG A 816 42.34 43.62 -76.61
N PRO A 817 43.08 44.25 -75.69
CA PRO A 817 44.07 45.25 -76.04
C PRO A 817 45.22 44.61 -76.82
N VAL A 818 45.44 45.02 -78.07
CA VAL A 818 46.59 44.60 -78.88
C VAL A 818 47.72 45.61 -78.68
N GLY A 819 48.85 45.17 -78.13
CA GLY A 819 49.98 46.05 -77.79
C GLY A 819 49.77 46.81 -76.47
N SER A 820 50.23 48.07 -76.41
CA SER A 820 50.09 48.97 -75.26
C SER A 820 49.28 50.22 -75.66
N PRO A 821 47.95 50.10 -75.86
CA PRO A 821 47.14 51.23 -76.28
C PRO A 821 47.14 52.34 -75.21
N SER A 822 47.16 53.60 -75.65
CA SER A 822 47.06 54.73 -74.73
C SER A 822 45.65 54.80 -74.13
N GLU A 823 45.51 55.45 -72.96
CA GLU A 823 44.23 55.63 -72.28
C GLU A 823 43.15 56.24 -73.21
N ASN A 824 43.52 57.22 -74.04
CA ASN A 824 42.63 57.83 -75.03
C ASN A 824 42.20 56.86 -76.13
N THR A 825 43.07 55.92 -76.51
CA THR A 825 42.75 54.88 -77.49
C THR A 825 41.78 53.88 -76.92
N ILE A 826 42.01 53.41 -75.68
CA ILE A 826 41.09 52.52 -74.96
C ILE A 826 39.74 53.21 -74.80
N ARG A 827 39.72 54.49 -74.41
CA ARG A 827 38.50 55.28 -74.25
C ARG A 827 37.69 55.37 -75.55
N ALA A 828 38.33 55.73 -76.66
CA ALA A 828 37.67 55.84 -77.96
C ALA A 828 37.14 54.49 -78.46
N GLN A 829 37.94 53.43 -78.32
CA GLN A 829 37.55 52.09 -78.75
C GLN A 829 36.44 51.50 -77.88
N VAL A 830 36.49 51.64 -76.55
CA VAL A 830 35.42 51.18 -75.67
C VAL A 830 34.11 51.91 -75.98
N ALA A 831 34.15 53.23 -76.20
CA ALA A 831 32.96 53.98 -76.62
C ALA A 831 32.41 53.50 -77.97
N GLU A 832 33.28 53.22 -78.95
CA GLU A 832 32.90 52.68 -80.27
C GLU A 832 32.26 51.28 -80.16
N HIS A 833 32.85 50.38 -79.37
CA HIS A 833 32.33 49.02 -79.20
C HIS A 833 31.02 49.00 -78.39
N VAL A 834 30.85 49.94 -77.45
CA VAL A 834 29.57 50.11 -76.76
C VAL A 834 28.51 50.67 -77.72
N ASP A 835 28.88 51.59 -78.63
CA ASP A 835 27.96 52.11 -79.65
C ASP A 835 27.50 51.01 -80.62
N GLU A 836 28.44 50.18 -81.08
CA GLU A 836 28.14 49.02 -81.91
C GLU A 836 27.25 48.00 -81.19
N LEU A 837 27.54 47.72 -79.91
CA LEU A 837 26.74 46.81 -79.09
C LEU A 837 25.29 47.29 -79.02
N VAL A 838 25.02 48.57 -78.74
CA VAL A 838 23.63 49.06 -78.67
C VAL A 838 22.94 49.07 -80.03
N ARG A 839 23.65 49.38 -81.13
CA ARG A 839 23.06 49.28 -82.48
C ARG A 839 22.67 47.86 -82.85
N SER A 840 23.33 46.86 -82.26
CA SER A 840 23.05 45.44 -82.45
C SER A 840 21.96 44.88 -81.51
N LEU A 841 21.65 45.57 -80.41
CA LEU A 841 20.59 45.16 -79.48
C LEU A 841 19.21 45.40 -80.10
N ARG A 842 18.31 44.42 -79.94
CA ARG A 842 16.90 44.61 -80.35
C ARG A 842 16.18 45.49 -79.32
N ALA A 843 15.36 46.41 -79.81
CA ALA A 843 14.64 47.37 -78.96
C ALA A 843 13.64 46.74 -77.97
N ASP A 844 13.27 45.47 -78.17
CA ASP A 844 12.35 44.71 -77.32
C ASP A 844 13.04 43.92 -76.19
N LEU A 845 14.38 43.92 -76.12
CA LEU A 845 15.12 43.20 -75.09
C LEU A 845 15.14 43.97 -73.74
N PRO A 846 14.89 43.30 -72.60
CA PRO A 846 15.10 43.88 -71.27
C PRO A 846 16.55 44.37 -71.14
N GLY A 847 16.76 45.65 -70.82
CA GLY A 847 18.10 46.23 -70.73
C GLY A 847 18.47 47.18 -71.88
N TYR A 848 17.67 47.24 -72.96
CA TYR A 848 17.92 48.12 -74.10
C TYR A 848 17.99 49.61 -73.73
N ASP A 849 17.00 50.11 -72.97
CA ASP A 849 16.98 51.51 -72.53
C ASP A 849 18.15 51.85 -71.59
N GLN A 850 18.59 50.89 -70.78
CA GLN A 850 19.75 51.01 -69.92
C GLN A 850 21.05 51.10 -70.75
N ALA A 851 21.23 50.19 -71.72
CA ALA A 851 22.39 50.20 -72.60
C ALA A 851 22.45 51.49 -73.46
N ARG A 852 21.29 51.99 -73.91
CA ARG A 852 21.16 53.28 -74.60
C ARG A 852 21.51 54.46 -73.69
N GLY A 853 21.03 54.49 -72.45
CA GLY A 853 21.39 55.53 -71.48
C GLY A 853 22.88 55.55 -71.15
N LEU A 854 23.52 54.38 -71.06
CA LEU A 854 24.97 54.26 -70.91
C LEU A 854 25.71 54.87 -72.12
N LEU A 855 25.19 54.68 -73.34
CA LEU A 855 25.73 55.26 -74.57
C LEU A 855 25.62 56.79 -74.64
N GLU A 856 24.47 57.33 -74.25
CA GLU A 856 24.22 58.78 -74.19
C GLU A 856 25.20 59.44 -73.22
N ASP A 857 25.49 58.78 -72.09
CA ASP A 857 26.50 59.21 -71.12
C ASP A 857 27.94 59.08 -71.66
N LEU A 858 28.26 58.01 -72.39
CA LEU A 858 29.61 57.72 -72.91
C LEU A 858 30.01 58.56 -74.14
N SER A 859 29.06 58.87 -75.03
CA SER A 859 29.30 59.61 -76.28
C SER A 859 29.34 61.13 -76.10
N GLY A 860 28.96 61.63 -74.92
CA GLY A 860 28.99 63.06 -74.59
C GLY A 860 28.01 63.93 -75.39
N VAL A 861 27.12 63.33 -76.19
CA VAL A 861 26.12 64.05 -76.99
C VAL A 861 24.83 64.15 -76.20
N LYS A 862 24.66 65.28 -75.51
CA LYS A 862 23.35 65.71 -75.00
C LYS A 862 22.44 66.03 -76.19
N THR A 863 21.27 65.41 -76.27
CA THR A 863 20.08 66.07 -76.87
C THR A 863 19.27 66.73 -75.79
#